data_AF-A0A0E0C5C8-F1
#
_entry.id   AF-A0A0E0C5C8-F1
#
_cell.length_a   1.000
_cell.length_b   1.000
_cell.length_c   1.000
_cell.angle_alpha   90.00
_cell.angle_beta   90.00
_cell.angle_gamma   90.00
#
_symmetry.space_group_name_H-M   'P 1'
#
loop_
_entity.id
_entity.type
_entity.pdbx_description
1 polymer ?
#
loop_
_entity_poly.entity_id
_entity_poly.type
_entity_poly.pdbx_seq_one_letter_code
_entity_poly.pdbx_strand_id
1 'polypeptide(L)'
;MISSTSGGLSPPAVVLAVAVVLSAAASRALAAPCYPRVFCFGDSLTDTGNIAFLYGNDSRPSLWPPYGETFFHHATGRATNGRLIIDFIAEAMGLPFVRPYWGGQTAGNFASGANFAVGGATALSPDFFRERGVPMDDDTVHLDMEMEWFRDLLGMLCTGGDMDGCKGMMNQSLFLVGEIGGNDYNLPLMSGMSIEKIRNFTPSVIAKISSIITELIGLGAKTLVVPGNIPIGCIPMYLMQFESDKKEDYEPKIGCLRWMNEFSQYHNKLLVDELKNLRKLHPDVTIIYADYYGAAMEVFLSPERFGIEDPLVACCGGRGPYGVSASVRCGYGEYKVCDDPAKYASWDGFHPSEAAYKGIAIGLLQGSYTQPPIVSITNSCPQIIGLGSSVDHKAMYDLEKEWLPRPPGEEDLRRWCWRPWLYCSRRHRHWRHRATRACSASGTRLQTPATSLSSYGNDSRRPTLWPPYGETFFHRATGRASNGRLIIDFIADALGLPFVRPYWSGRTAGDFAHGANFAVGGATALSPDFYRKRGVHVRDTVHLDMEMNWFRDLLGLLCPDDLAAAASRPPRGDDDLGDDDGGGWRRRAWARRIRLGCGDDDLGDDDGGGELGCGDYDLPAATTTAAGGGGSGVVASGGDCNDMMNQSLFLVGEIGGNDYNHPLIGGVSIRKIRSFTPSVIAKISSTITELIGLGAKTLVVPGNLPIGCIPYYLMIFKSGKKEDYEPETGCLRWMNELSQYHKQTSYG
;
A
#
# COMPACT_ATOMS: atom_id res chain seq x y z
N MET A 1 27.64 -51.26 38.70
CA MET A 1 27.72 -50.57 37.39
C MET A 1 26.30 -50.11 37.09
N ILE A 2 25.94 -48.85 36.91
CA ILE A 2 26.65 -47.66 36.43
C ILE A 2 26.13 -46.46 37.26
N SER A 3 27.05 -45.59 37.69
CA SER A 3 26.79 -44.33 38.39
C SER A 3 26.40 -43.25 37.37
N SER A 4 25.26 -42.59 37.57
CA SER A 4 24.81 -41.46 36.75
C SER A 4 25.48 -40.16 37.21
N THR A 5 26.42 -39.64 36.41
CA THR A 5 27.01 -38.32 36.60
C THR A 5 26.22 -37.27 35.79
N SER A 6 25.53 -36.37 36.47
CA SER A 6 24.96 -35.15 35.88
C SER A 6 26.05 -34.06 35.79
N GLY A 7 26.62 -33.88 34.61
CA GLY A 7 27.56 -32.78 34.32
C GLY A 7 26.81 -31.49 33.99
N GLY A 8 26.56 -30.66 35.00
CA GLY A 8 26.08 -29.30 34.79
C GLY A 8 27.21 -28.40 34.28
N LEU A 9 26.95 -27.62 33.22
CA LEU A 9 27.86 -26.60 32.72
C LEU A 9 28.07 -25.51 33.79
N SER A 10 29.32 -25.08 33.97
CA SER A 10 29.68 -24.08 34.96
C SER A 10 29.13 -22.68 34.58
N PRO A 11 28.90 -21.78 35.56
CA PRO A 11 28.37 -20.43 35.30
C PRO A 11 29.08 -19.62 34.19
N PRO A 12 30.42 -19.71 34.02
CA PRO A 12 31.10 -19.03 32.91
C PRO A 12 30.70 -19.57 31.53
N ALA A 13 30.37 -20.86 31.41
CA ALA A 13 29.97 -21.48 30.16
C ALA A 13 28.54 -21.07 29.74
N VAL A 14 27.66 -20.82 30.72
CA VAL A 14 26.31 -20.29 30.48
C VAL A 14 26.38 -18.82 30.05
N VAL A 15 27.24 -18.02 30.67
CA VAL A 15 27.47 -16.61 30.26
C VAL A 15 28.06 -16.52 28.86
N LEU A 16 28.99 -17.42 28.50
CA LEU A 16 29.55 -17.48 27.15
C LEU A 16 28.50 -17.93 26.12
N ALA A 17 27.65 -18.90 26.45
CA ALA A 17 26.56 -19.36 25.58
C ALA A 17 25.50 -18.26 25.36
N VAL A 18 25.13 -17.52 26.41
CA VAL A 18 24.20 -16.39 26.32
C VAL A 18 24.81 -15.22 25.54
N ALA A 19 26.11 -14.94 25.70
CA ALA A 19 26.81 -13.94 24.91
C ALA A 19 26.90 -14.31 23.42
N VAL A 20 27.13 -15.59 23.09
CA VAL A 20 27.14 -16.09 21.71
C VAL A 20 25.73 -16.03 21.08
N VAL A 21 24.67 -16.32 21.86
CA VAL A 21 23.28 -16.22 21.40
C VAL A 21 22.86 -14.75 21.22
N LEU A 22 23.28 -13.84 22.10
CA LEU A 22 23.01 -12.40 21.97
C LEU A 22 23.83 -11.76 20.84
N SER A 23 25.06 -12.21 20.59
CA SER A 23 25.82 -11.83 19.39
C SER A 23 25.22 -12.40 18.10
N ALA A 24 24.62 -13.59 18.13
CA ALA A 24 23.88 -14.15 16.99
C ALA A 24 22.54 -13.43 16.75
N ALA A 25 21.85 -12.99 17.81
CA ALA A 25 20.61 -12.21 17.73
C ALA A 25 20.85 -10.76 17.26
N ALA A 26 21.95 -10.13 17.70
CA ALA A 26 22.39 -8.82 17.21
C ALA A 26 22.98 -8.87 15.78
N SER A 27 23.27 -10.07 15.26
CA SER A 27 23.75 -10.29 13.88
C SER A 27 22.63 -10.57 12.88
N ARG A 28 21.34 -10.46 13.26
CA ARG A 28 20.31 -10.10 12.28
C ARG A 28 20.40 -8.61 11.95
N ALA A 29 21.59 -8.18 11.53
CA ALA A 29 21.63 -7.06 10.59
C ALA A 29 20.70 -7.46 9.44
N LEU A 30 19.84 -6.55 8.98
CA LEU A 30 19.25 -6.66 7.64
C LEU A 30 20.39 -7.13 6.74
N ALA A 31 20.31 -8.35 6.20
CA ALA A 31 21.40 -8.84 5.37
C ALA A 31 21.62 -7.79 4.29
N ALA A 32 22.88 -7.44 4.03
CA ALA A 32 23.19 -6.44 3.03
C ALA A 32 22.44 -6.79 1.72
N PRO A 33 21.76 -5.82 1.09
CA PRO A 33 20.96 -6.09 -0.10
C PRO A 33 21.86 -6.68 -1.20
N CYS A 34 21.31 -7.58 -2.03
CA CYS A 34 22.06 -8.30 -3.08
C CYS A 34 22.85 -7.36 -3.98
N TYR A 35 22.18 -6.25 -4.28
CA TYR A 35 22.70 -5.09 -4.98
C TYR A 35 22.32 -3.87 -4.14
N PRO A 36 23.23 -2.93 -3.86
CA PRO A 36 22.88 -1.68 -3.19
C PRO A 36 21.90 -0.81 -3.98
N ARG A 37 21.80 -1.00 -5.30
CA ARG A 37 20.99 -0.16 -6.20
C ARG A 37 20.40 -0.96 -7.35
N VAL A 38 19.23 -0.52 -7.81
CA VAL A 38 18.62 -0.98 -9.05
C VAL A 38 18.30 0.22 -9.94
N PHE A 39 18.77 0.19 -11.19
CA PHE A 39 18.38 1.14 -12.22
C PHE A 39 17.47 0.45 -13.24
N CYS A 40 16.32 1.05 -13.53
CA CYS A 40 15.32 0.44 -14.41
C CYS A 40 14.99 1.32 -15.61
N PHE A 41 14.81 0.70 -16.78
CA PHE A 41 14.31 1.30 -18.02
C PHE A 41 13.11 0.49 -18.51
N GLY A 42 12.25 1.05 -19.35
CA GLY A 42 11.15 0.29 -19.97
C GLY A 42 9.83 1.03 -20.03
N ASP A 43 8.71 0.31 -20.01
CA ASP A 43 7.39 0.90 -20.20
C ASP A 43 6.45 0.78 -18.98
N SER A 44 5.14 0.69 -19.22
CA SER A 44 4.11 0.55 -18.18
C SER A 44 4.24 -0.72 -17.33
N LEU A 45 4.90 -1.78 -17.82
CA LEU A 45 5.15 -2.99 -17.03
C LEU A 45 6.25 -2.79 -15.98
N THR A 46 7.01 -1.69 -16.09
CA THR A 46 8.12 -1.36 -15.18
C THR A 46 7.95 0.02 -14.52
N ASP A 47 7.07 0.90 -15.02
CA ASP A 47 6.88 2.26 -14.50
C ASP A 47 6.35 2.31 -13.06
N THR A 48 7.18 2.83 -12.15
CA THR A 48 6.89 2.96 -10.72
C THR A 48 6.25 4.30 -10.33
N GLY A 49 5.88 5.13 -11.32
CA GLY A 49 5.13 6.37 -11.13
C GLY A 49 5.66 7.59 -11.89
N ASN A 50 6.58 7.46 -12.85
CA ASN A 50 7.06 8.59 -13.65
C ASN A 50 5.93 9.26 -14.43
N ILE A 51 4.94 8.48 -14.88
CA ILE A 51 3.77 8.99 -15.59
C ILE A 51 3.01 10.09 -14.81
N ALA A 52 3.05 10.06 -13.48
CA ALA A 52 2.41 11.06 -12.62
C ALA A 52 3.04 12.44 -12.75
N PHE A 53 4.36 12.50 -12.95
CA PHE A 53 5.12 13.73 -13.04
C PHE A 53 5.13 14.33 -14.44
N LEU A 54 5.15 13.47 -15.47
CA LEU A 54 5.23 13.91 -16.85
C LEU A 54 3.90 14.47 -17.37
N TYR A 55 2.79 13.82 -17.05
CA TYR A 55 1.50 14.18 -17.64
C TYR A 55 0.61 15.00 -16.71
N GLY A 56 0.85 14.99 -15.39
CA GLY A 56 0.36 15.92 -14.37
C GLY A 56 -1.14 16.21 -14.29
N ASN A 57 -1.96 15.62 -15.16
CA ASN A 57 -3.38 15.88 -15.33
C ASN A 57 -4.18 14.57 -15.35
N ASP A 58 -5.48 14.70 -15.13
CA ASP A 58 -6.48 13.63 -15.00
C ASP A 58 -6.61 12.66 -16.20
N SER A 59 -5.81 12.82 -17.26
CA SER A 59 -5.91 12.07 -18.53
C SER A 59 -5.34 10.65 -18.51
N ARG A 60 -4.53 10.29 -17.49
CA ARG A 60 -3.93 8.95 -17.40
C ARG A 60 -4.67 8.09 -16.36
N PRO A 61 -5.30 6.97 -16.78
CA PRO A 61 -6.01 6.05 -15.88
C PRO A 61 -5.25 5.66 -14.60
N SER A 62 -3.95 5.36 -14.72
CA SER A 62 -3.12 4.89 -13.61
C SER A 62 -2.88 5.92 -12.49
N LEU A 63 -3.35 7.15 -12.67
CA LEU A 63 -3.30 8.23 -11.66
C LEU A 63 -4.58 8.32 -10.82
N TRP A 64 -5.56 7.45 -11.04
CA TRP A 64 -6.85 7.47 -10.35
C TRP A 64 -7.22 6.11 -9.76
N PRO A 65 -8.03 6.08 -8.69
CA PRO A 65 -8.72 4.86 -8.30
C PRO A 65 -9.46 4.25 -9.49
N PRO A 66 -9.42 2.92 -9.66
CA PRO A 66 -9.02 1.93 -8.65
C PRO A 66 -7.56 1.46 -8.74
N TYR A 67 -6.69 2.12 -9.51
CA TYR A 67 -5.28 1.70 -9.58
C TYR A 67 -4.61 1.77 -8.21
N GLY A 68 -3.76 0.79 -7.92
CA GLY A 68 -3.07 0.64 -6.63
C GLY A 68 -3.94 0.15 -5.47
N GLU A 69 -5.22 -0.21 -5.66
CA GLU A 69 -6.14 -0.60 -4.57
C GLU A 69 -5.71 -1.78 -3.69
N THR A 70 -4.95 -2.76 -4.19
CA THR A 70 -4.65 -3.99 -3.45
C THR A 70 -3.47 -3.88 -2.50
N PHE A 71 -2.44 -3.10 -2.86
CA PHE A 71 -1.20 -3.00 -2.07
C PHE A 71 -0.86 -1.59 -1.60
N PHE A 72 -0.92 -0.60 -2.50
CA PHE A 72 -0.62 0.79 -2.14
C PHE A 72 -1.85 1.50 -1.56
N HIS A 73 -3.04 1.01 -1.88
CA HIS A 73 -4.36 1.52 -1.53
C HIS A 73 -4.59 2.98 -1.97
N HIS A 74 -3.85 3.40 -3.00
CA HIS A 74 -4.00 4.63 -3.74
C HIS A 74 -3.25 4.49 -5.06
N ALA A 75 -3.64 5.29 -6.07
CA ALA A 75 -2.97 5.32 -7.34
C ALA A 75 -1.56 5.91 -7.20
N THR A 76 -0.55 5.19 -7.69
CA THR A 76 0.86 5.64 -7.68
C THR A 76 1.41 5.93 -9.08
N GLY A 77 0.58 5.79 -10.13
CA GLY A 77 1.02 5.80 -11.53
C GLY A 77 1.43 4.42 -12.07
N ARG A 78 1.58 3.38 -11.24
CA ARG A 78 1.78 2.00 -11.68
C ARG A 78 0.55 1.52 -12.47
N ALA A 79 0.77 0.85 -13.59
CA ALA A 79 -0.30 0.34 -14.45
C ALA A 79 -0.87 -0.99 -13.94
N THR A 80 -1.34 -1.02 -12.68
CA THR A 80 -1.94 -2.21 -12.06
C THR A 80 -2.74 -1.85 -10.80
N ASN A 81 -3.43 -2.82 -10.20
CA ASN A 81 -4.07 -2.68 -8.90
C ASN A 81 -3.10 -2.70 -7.71
N GLY A 82 -1.82 -3.04 -7.89
CA GLY A 82 -0.87 -3.07 -6.78
C GLY A 82 0.58 -2.94 -7.23
N ARG A 83 1.39 -3.97 -6.95
CA ARG A 83 2.82 -4.03 -7.26
C ARG A 83 3.10 -4.58 -8.66
N LEU A 84 4.18 -4.07 -9.27
CA LEU A 84 4.78 -4.57 -10.52
C LEU A 84 5.82 -5.66 -10.23
N ILE A 85 6.31 -6.34 -11.28
CA ILE A 85 7.40 -7.33 -11.17
C ILE A 85 8.63 -6.72 -10.50
N ILE A 86 8.99 -5.47 -10.84
CA ILE A 86 10.15 -4.78 -10.25
C ILE A 86 9.99 -4.56 -8.74
N ASP A 87 8.77 -4.35 -8.24
CA ASP A 87 8.54 -4.18 -6.81
C ASP A 87 8.81 -5.49 -6.07
N PHE A 88 8.35 -6.63 -6.60
CA PHE A 88 8.65 -7.95 -6.06
C PHE A 88 10.14 -8.30 -6.13
N ILE A 89 10.83 -7.92 -7.21
CA ILE A 89 12.29 -8.09 -7.33
C ILE A 89 13.01 -7.25 -6.28
N ALA A 90 12.63 -5.99 -6.08
CA ALA A 90 13.23 -5.11 -5.08
C ALA A 90 13.03 -5.66 -3.66
N GLU A 91 11.81 -6.10 -3.33
CA GLU A 91 11.49 -6.76 -2.05
C GLU A 91 12.36 -8.00 -1.83
N ALA A 92 12.47 -8.90 -2.83
CA ALA A 92 13.27 -10.11 -2.74
C ALA A 92 14.78 -9.83 -2.56
N MET A 93 15.24 -8.66 -2.99
CA MET A 93 16.63 -8.21 -2.84
C MET A 93 16.87 -7.40 -1.55
N GLY A 94 15.84 -7.16 -0.74
CA GLY A 94 15.93 -6.36 0.48
C GLY A 94 16.08 -4.86 0.22
N LEU A 95 15.61 -4.38 -0.93
CA LEU A 95 15.63 -2.98 -1.32
C LEU A 95 14.28 -2.30 -1.07
N PRO A 96 14.26 -0.98 -0.81
CA PRO A 96 13.02 -0.22 -0.88
C PRO A 96 12.46 -0.24 -2.31
N PHE A 97 11.17 0.07 -2.47
CA PHE A 97 10.59 0.23 -3.80
C PHE A 97 11.38 1.26 -4.62
N VAL A 98 11.69 0.89 -5.86
CA VAL A 98 12.52 1.71 -6.75
C VAL A 98 11.78 3.00 -7.05
N ARG A 99 12.43 4.13 -6.78
CA ARG A 99 11.84 5.46 -6.94
C ARG A 99 11.75 5.83 -8.43
N PRO A 100 10.62 6.40 -8.91
CA PRO A 100 10.57 6.99 -10.24
C PRO A 100 11.55 8.18 -10.34
N TYR A 101 12.30 8.27 -11.43
CA TYR A 101 13.30 9.32 -11.68
C TYR A 101 12.72 10.73 -11.45
N TRP A 102 11.53 11.01 -12.00
CA TRP A 102 10.89 12.32 -11.86
C TRP A 102 10.34 12.60 -10.44
N GLY A 103 10.33 11.58 -9.57
CA GLY A 103 9.93 11.70 -8.16
C GLY A 103 11.08 11.92 -7.18
N GLY A 104 12.30 12.23 -7.66
CA GLY A 104 13.46 12.57 -6.83
C GLY A 104 14.19 13.82 -7.33
N GLN A 105 14.87 14.52 -6.42
CA GLN A 105 15.53 15.80 -6.72
C GLN A 105 17.01 15.84 -6.27
N THR A 106 17.43 14.89 -5.43
CA THR A 106 18.76 14.88 -4.82
C THR A 106 19.42 13.50 -4.97
N ALA A 107 20.75 13.46 -4.96
CA ALA A 107 21.50 12.21 -4.97
C ALA A 107 21.06 11.23 -3.86
N GLY A 108 20.69 11.75 -2.68
CA GLY A 108 20.16 10.95 -1.57
C GLY A 108 18.82 10.28 -1.88
N ASN A 109 17.98 10.87 -2.74
CA ASN A 109 16.70 10.24 -3.14
C ASN A 109 16.91 8.99 -3.98
N PHE A 110 18.06 8.89 -4.66
CA PHE A 110 18.43 7.80 -5.56
C PHE A 110 19.52 6.89 -4.97
N ALA A 111 19.68 6.91 -3.64
CA ALA A 111 20.69 6.11 -2.95
C ALA A 111 20.53 4.60 -3.21
N SER A 112 19.30 4.12 -3.44
CA SER A 112 18.94 2.74 -3.80
C SER A 112 18.65 2.54 -5.30
N GLY A 113 19.00 3.53 -6.13
CA GLY A 113 18.75 3.53 -7.57
C GLY A 113 17.50 4.31 -7.99
N ALA A 114 17.12 4.17 -9.25
CA ALA A 114 16.08 4.96 -9.91
C ALA A 114 15.43 4.19 -11.06
N ASN A 115 14.16 4.47 -11.30
CA ASN A 115 13.40 3.91 -12.41
C ASN A 115 13.07 5.00 -13.43
N PHE A 116 13.48 4.80 -14.67
CA PHE A 116 13.29 5.71 -15.80
C PHE A 116 12.14 5.31 -16.71
N ALA A 117 11.54 4.12 -16.51
CA ALA A 117 10.45 3.60 -17.32
C ALA A 117 9.22 4.50 -17.26
N VAL A 118 8.52 4.64 -18.38
CA VAL A 118 7.28 5.43 -18.47
C VAL A 118 6.18 4.65 -19.19
N GLY A 119 4.97 4.67 -18.64
CA GLY A 119 3.81 4.04 -19.27
C GLY A 119 3.57 4.50 -20.71
N GLY A 120 3.62 3.55 -21.65
CA GLY A 120 3.46 3.79 -23.09
C GLY A 120 4.76 4.09 -23.85
N ALA A 121 5.92 4.02 -23.19
CA ALA A 121 7.21 4.26 -23.83
C ALA A 121 7.51 3.23 -24.94
N THR A 122 8.19 3.70 -25.99
CA THR A 122 8.67 2.87 -27.10
C THR A 122 10.18 2.66 -27.03
N ALA A 123 10.69 1.60 -27.64
CA ALA A 123 12.13 1.47 -27.84
C ALA A 123 12.62 2.54 -28.83
N LEU A 124 11.92 2.68 -29.96
CA LEU A 124 12.28 3.59 -31.05
C LEU A 124 11.69 4.99 -30.84
N SER A 125 12.32 6.00 -31.44
CA SER A 125 11.85 7.38 -31.38
C SER A 125 10.59 7.61 -32.24
N PRO A 126 9.78 8.65 -31.96
CA PRO A 126 8.61 9.01 -32.75
C PRO A 126 8.86 9.17 -34.25
N ASP A 127 10.05 9.64 -34.65
CA ASP A 127 10.43 9.81 -36.06
C ASP A 127 10.35 8.51 -36.85
N PHE A 128 10.80 7.39 -36.26
CA PHE A 128 10.75 6.08 -36.92
C PHE A 128 9.33 5.71 -37.37
N PHE A 129 8.34 6.00 -36.52
CA PHE A 129 6.93 5.72 -36.74
C PHE A 129 6.31 6.67 -37.75
N ARG A 130 6.58 7.99 -37.65
CA ARG A 130 6.05 9.01 -38.56
C ARG A 130 6.53 8.82 -39.99
N GLU A 131 7.81 8.46 -40.17
CA GLU A 131 8.35 8.10 -41.49
C GLU A 131 7.61 6.92 -42.14
N ARG A 132 6.94 6.10 -41.34
CA ARG A 132 6.16 4.92 -41.76
C ARG A 132 4.65 5.16 -41.74
N GLY A 133 4.22 6.42 -41.57
CA GLY A 133 2.82 6.83 -41.61
C GLY A 133 2.03 6.53 -40.34
N VAL A 134 2.71 6.30 -39.20
CA VAL A 134 2.08 6.09 -37.90
C VAL A 134 2.16 7.40 -37.11
N PRO A 135 1.04 8.02 -36.73
CA PRO A 135 1.04 9.27 -35.98
C PRO A 135 1.58 9.02 -34.57
N MET A 136 2.60 9.79 -34.18
CA MET A 136 3.22 9.77 -32.85
C MET A 136 3.57 11.19 -32.43
N ASP A 137 3.27 11.52 -31.18
CA ASP A 137 3.57 12.84 -30.60
C ASP A 137 5.07 12.97 -30.32
N ASP A 138 5.62 14.17 -30.49
CA ASP A 138 7.05 14.47 -30.29
C ASP A 138 7.54 14.21 -28.86
N ASP A 139 6.64 14.32 -27.89
CA ASP A 139 6.90 14.11 -26.46
C ASP A 139 6.66 12.66 -26.01
N THR A 140 6.43 11.73 -26.94
CA THR A 140 6.35 10.30 -26.60
C THR A 140 7.70 9.85 -26.05
N VAL A 141 7.69 9.41 -24.80
CA VAL A 141 8.88 8.87 -24.14
C VAL A 141 9.38 7.63 -24.88
N HIS A 142 10.69 7.54 -25.04
CA HIS A 142 11.36 6.41 -25.67
C HIS A 142 12.72 6.16 -25.03
N LEU A 143 13.33 5.01 -25.30
CA LEU A 143 14.58 4.57 -24.62
C LEU A 143 15.73 5.59 -24.69
N ASP A 144 15.84 6.36 -25.78
CA ASP A 144 16.89 7.39 -25.87
C ASP A 144 16.68 8.50 -24.82
N MET A 145 15.42 8.92 -24.58
CA MET A 145 15.09 9.88 -23.52
C MET A 145 15.33 9.30 -22.13
N GLU A 146 14.96 8.03 -21.90
CA GLU A 146 15.24 7.38 -20.61
C GLU A 146 16.74 7.29 -20.33
N MET A 147 17.55 7.05 -21.37
CA MET A 147 19.01 7.09 -21.25
C MET A 147 19.57 8.50 -21.06
N GLU A 148 18.97 9.53 -21.66
CA GLU A 148 19.33 10.92 -21.35
C GLU A 148 19.10 11.24 -19.87
N TRP A 149 17.95 10.88 -19.32
CA TRP A 149 17.65 11.03 -17.90
C TRP A 149 18.61 10.24 -17.01
N PHE A 150 19.01 9.05 -17.44
CA PHE A 150 20.03 8.29 -16.73
C PHE A 150 21.39 8.99 -16.72
N ARG A 151 21.82 9.57 -17.85
CA ARG A 151 23.07 10.36 -17.90
C ARG A 151 22.99 11.59 -17.01
N ASP A 152 21.85 12.27 -16.97
CA ASP A 152 21.62 13.40 -16.06
C ASP A 152 21.74 12.96 -14.59
N LEU A 153 21.14 11.81 -14.23
CA LEU A 153 21.28 11.25 -12.89
C LEU A 153 22.74 10.89 -12.58
N LEU A 154 23.48 10.29 -13.52
CA LEU A 154 24.91 10.02 -13.33
C LEU A 154 25.71 11.31 -13.11
N GLY A 155 25.39 12.38 -13.84
CA GLY A 155 25.98 13.70 -13.61
C GLY A 155 25.76 14.21 -12.17
N MET A 156 24.61 13.90 -11.57
CA MET A 156 24.28 14.23 -10.18
C MET A 156 24.96 13.32 -9.16
N LEU A 157 25.00 12.00 -9.41
CA LEU A 157 25.54 11.00 -8.49
C LEU A 157 27.08 10.96 -8.49
N CYS A 158 27.70 11.27 -9.63
CA CYS A 158 29.14 11.14 -9.85
C CYS A 158 29.87 12.49 -9.88
N THR A 159 29.41 13.46 -9.09
CA THR A 159 30.03 14.80 -9.00
C THR A 159 31.42 14.75 -8.36
N GLY A 160 32.34 15.63 -8.80
CA GLY A 160 33.66 15.80 -8.19
C GLY A 160 34.85 15.12 -8.88
N GLY A 161 34.67 14.51 -10.05
CA GLY A 161 35.76 13.92 -10.84
C GLY A 161 36.16 12.50 -10.43
N ASP A 162 35.43 11.87 -9.51
CA ASP A 162 35.64 10.48 -9.09
C ASP A 162 34.96 9.48 -10.05
N MET A 163 35.55 9.35 -11.23
CA MET A 163 35.09 8.40 -12.25
C MET A 163 35.24 6.94 -11.80
N ASP A 164 36.20 6.65 -10.92
CA ASP A 164 36.45 5.30 -10.42
C ASP A 164 35.38 4.89 -9.40
N GLY A 165 34.98 5.79 -8.49
CA GLY A 165 33.83 5.61 -7.61
C GLY A 165 32.52 5.43 -8.37
N CYS A 166 32.31 6.20 -9.44
CA CYS A 166 31.14 6.06 -10.32
C CYS A 166 31.09 4.69 -10.99
N LYS A 167 32.21 4.22 -11.57
CA LYS A 167 32.32 2.87 -12.14
C LYS A 167 32.14 1.78 -11.10
N GLY A 168 32.63 1.98 -9.88
CA GLY A 168 32.40 1.09 -8.74
C GLY A 168 30.91 0.96 -8.40
N MET A 169 30.19 2.08 -8.33
CA MET A 169 28.74 2.10 -8.13
C MET A 169 28.01 1.36 -9.26
N MET A 170 28.35 1.64 -10.52
CA MET A 170 27.75 1.00 -11.70
C MET A 170 27.97 -0.51 -11.70
N ASN A 171 29.18 -0.96 -11.37
CA ASN A 171 29.53 -2.38 -11.28
C ASN A 171 28.68 -3.10 -10.23
N GLN A 172 28.47 -2.46 -9.08
CA GLN A 172 27.70 -3.02 -7.96
C GLN A 172 26.17 -2.85 -8.12
N SER A 173 25.68 -2.24 -9.19
CA SER A 173 24.25 -2.01 -9.38
C SER A 173 23.63 -3.06 -10.30
N LEU A 174 22.35 -3.36 -10.07
CA LEU A 174 21.55 -4.17 -10.99
C LEU A 174 20.87 -3.24 -12.01
N PHE A 175 20.93 -3.60 -13.29
CA PHE A 175 20.21 -2.89 -14.35
C PHE A 175 19.07 -3.76 -14.85
N LEU A 176 17.83 -3.30 -14.72
CA LEU A 176 16.68 -3.89 -15.39
C LEU A 176 16.39 -3.06 -16.63
N VAL A 177 16.75 -3.56 -17.80
CA VAL A 177 16.26 -3.00 -19.06
C VAL A 177 14.94 -3.70 -19.31
N GLY A 178 13.87 -3.22 -18.67
CA GLY A 178 12.56 -3.85 -18.53
C GLY A 178 11.86 -4.14 -19.86
N GLU A 179 10.60 -4.58 -19.81
CA GLU A 179 9.89 -4.85 -21.07
C GLU A 179 9.74 -3.54 -21.83
N ILE A 180 10.23 -3.55 -23.06
CA ILE A 180 10.26 -2.40 -23.95
C ILE A 180 10.34 -2.91 -25.37
N GLY A 181 9.61 -2.27 -26.28
CA GLY A 181 9.40 -2.77 -27.64
C GLY A 181 7.99 -3.27 -27.89
N GLY A 182 7.23 -3.65 -26.85
CA GLY A 182 5.80 -3.98 -26.99
C GLY A 182 5.00 -2.84 -27.63
N ASN A 183 5.15 -1.61 -27.11
CA ASN A 183 4.44 -0.43 -27.64
C ASN A 183 4.81 -0.11 -29.11
N ASP A 184 6.03 -0.41 -29.54
CA ASP A 184 6.48 -0.25 -30.93
C ASP A 184 5.69 -1.10 -31.92
N TYR A 185 5.06 -2.18 -31.45
CA TYR A 185 4.19 -3.04 -32.25
C TYR A 185 2.72 -2.74 -31.98
N ASN A 186 2.36 -2.56 -30.72
CA ASN A 186 0.98 -2.44 -30.28
C ASN A 186 0.32 -1.16 -30.79
N LEU A 187 1.02 -0.03 -30.76
CA LEU A 187 0.50 1.26 -31.25
C LEU A 187 0.15 1.24 -32.75
N PRO A 188 1.07 0.84 -33.67
CA PRO A 188 0.74 0.75 -35.09
C PRO A 188 -0.31 -0.33 -35.37
N LEU A 189 -0.29 -1.45 -34.64
CA LEU A 189 -1.28 -2.52 -34.80
C LEU A 189 -2.69 -2.03 -34.46
N MET A 190 -2.85 -1.35 -33.33
CA MET A 190 -4.12 -0.73 -32.92
C MET A 190 -4.55 0.42 -33.86
N SER A 191 -3.61 1.01 -34.59
CA SER A 191 -3.88 2.01 -35.64
C SER A 191 -4.22 1.39 -37.01
N GLY A 192 -4.33 0.07 -37.10
CA GLY A 192 -4.74 -0.65 -38.31
C GLY A 192 -3.59 -1.06 -39.25
N MET A 193 -2.33 -0.94 -38.83
CA MET A 193 -1.20 -1.47 -39.61
C MET A 193 -1.17 -2.99 -39.55
N SER A 194 -0.93 -3.65 -40.69
CA SER A 194 -0.85 -5.12 -40.72
C SER A 194 0.36 -5.65 -39.97
N ILE A 195 0.19 -6.81 -39.32
CA ILE A 195 1.26 -7.49 -38.59
C ILE A 195 2.48 -7.81 -39.49
N GLU A 196 2.26 -8.06 -40.77
CA GLU A 196 3.33 -8.28 -41.76
C GLU A 196 4.27 -7.07 -41.89
N LYS A 197 3.72 -5.85 -41.85
CA LYS A 197 4.53 -4.62 -41.88
C LYS A 197 5.23 -4.39 -40.55
N ILE A 198 4.51 -4.59 -39.44
CA ILE A 198 5.02 -4.39 -38.07
C ILE A 198 6.17 -5.36 -37.77
N ARG A 199 6.13 -6.58 -38.33
CA ARG A 199 7.21 -7.55 -38.19
C ARG A 199 8.57 -7.02 -38.65
N ASN A 200 8.59 -6.11 -39.62
CA ASN A 200 9.82 -5.48 -40.11
C ASN A 200 10.41 -4.46 -39.11
N PHE A 201 9.70 -4.08 -38.05
CA PHE A 201 10.20 -3.17 -37.02
C PHE A 201 11.06 -3.91 -36.01
N THR A 202 10.81 -5.22 -35.83
CA THR A 202 11.49 -6.07 -34.83
C THR A 202 13.02 -5.95 -34.85
N PRO A 203 13.72 -6.01 -36.00
CA PRO A 203 15.18 -5.86 -36.02
C PRO A 203 15.65 -4.49 -35.49
N SER A 204 14.94 -3.40 -35.80
CA SER A 204 15.26 -2.06 -35.31
C SER A 204 15.03 -1.93 -33.81
N VAL A 205 13.95 -2.50 -33.29
CA VAL A 205 13.65 -2.54 -31.85
C VAL A 205 14.76 -3.30 -31.09
N ILE A 206 15.11 -4.51 -31.55
CA ILE A 206 16.19 -5.30 -30.93
C ILE A 206 17.54 -4.59 -31.01
N ALA A 207 17.85 -3.95 -32.14
CA ALA A 207 19.09 -3.17 -32.28
C ALA A 207 19.14 -1.98 -31.32
N LYS A 208 18.01 -1.32 -31.07
CA LYS A 208 17.93 -0.23 -30.10
C LYS A 208 18.15 -0.73 -28.67
N ILE A 209 17.47 -1.81 -28.26
CA ILE A 209 17.69 -2.44 -26.93
C ILE A 209 19.16 -2.84 -26.76
N SER A 210 19.76 -3.47 -27.78
CA SER A 210 21.18 -3.85 -27.80
C SER A 210 22.10 -2.63 -27.63
N SER A 211 21.78 -1.51 -28.29
CA SER A 211 22.54 -0.25 -28.15
C SER A 211 22.51 0.29 -26.72
N ILE A 212 21.34 0.29 -26.06
CA ILE A 212 21.21 0.76 -24.67
C ILE A 212 22.01 -0.15 -23.73
N ILE A 213 21.91 -1.47 -23.89
CA ILE A 213 22.70 -2.44 -23.12
C ILE A 213 24.21 -2.18 -23.29
N THR A 214 24.65 -2.01 -24.53
CA THR A 214 26.06 -1.75 -24.86
C THR A 214 26.56 -0.46 -24.21
N GLU A 215 25.73 0.58 -24.22
CA GLU A 215 26.06 1.84 -23.56
C GLU A 215 26.15 1.70 -22.04
N LEU A 216 25.17 1.05 -21.40
CA LEU A 216 25.19 0.77 -19.96
C LEU A 216 26.46 0.00 -19.55
N ILE A 217 26.86 -0.99 -20.35
CA ILE A 217 28.11 -1.74 -20.17
C ILE A 217 29.32 -0.80 -20.29
N GLY A 218 29.34 0.08 -21.29
CA GLY A 218 30.38 1.09 -21.48
C GLY A 218 30.51 2.07 -20.30
N LEU A 219 29.38 2.37 -19.64
CA LEU A 219 29.31 3.19 -18.42
C LEU A 219 29.70 2.40 -17.14
N GLY A 220 29.87 1.09 -17.23
CA GLY A 220 30.38 0.25 -16.14
C GLY A 220 29.39 -0.77 -15.57
N ALA A 221 28.19 -0.92 -16.13
CA ALA A 221 27.24 -1.93 -15.71
C ALA A 221 27.80 -3.35 -15.88
N LYS A 222 27.66 -4.18 -14.84
CA LYS A 222 28.14 -5.58 -14.84
C LYS A 222 27.05 -6.64 -14.71
N THR A 223 25.87 -6.28 -14.18
CA THR A 223 24.72 -7.19 -14.14
C THR A 223 23.50 -6.52 -14.76
N LEU A 224 22.98 -7.12 -15.83
CA LEU A 224 21.79 -6.65 -16.53
C LEU A 224 20.75 -7.76 -16.61
N VAL A 225 19.49 -7.43 -16.33
CA VAL A 225 18.31 -8.27 -16.56
C VAL A 225 17.53 -7.64 -17.71
N VAL A 226 17.21 -8.45 -18.72
CA VAL A 226 16.53 -8.01 -19.94
C VAL A 226 15.37 -8.97 -20.20
N PRO A 227 14.12 -8.56 -19.94
CA PRO A 227 12.98 -9.39 -20.21
C PRO A 227 12.54 -9.34 -21.67
N GLY A 228 11.88 -10.40 -22.11
CA GLY A 228 11.12 -10.40 -23.38
C GLY A 228 9.69 -9.91 -23.21
N ASN A 229 8.95 -9.86 -24.32
CA ASN A 229 7.53 -9.54 -24.33
C ASN A 229 6.71 -10.67 -23.72
N ILE A 230 5.64 -10.31 -23.00
CA ILE A 230 4.61 -11.22 -22.48
C ILE A 230 3.77 -11.85 -23.61
N PRO A 231 2.96 -12.90 -23.36
CA PRO A 231 2.07 -13.48 -24.35
C PRO A 231 0.89 -12.55 -24.66
N ILE A 232 1.11 -11.60 -25.57
CA ILE A 232 0.13 -10.55 -25.87
C ILE A 232 -1.17 -11.11 -26.47
N GLY A 233 -1.16 -12.30 -27.07
CA GLY A 233 -2.39 -12.93 -27.55
C GLY A 233 -3.39 -13.27 -26.44
N CYS A 234 -2.96 -13.27 -25.18
CA CYS A 234 -3.82 -13.50 -24.01
C CYS A 234 -4.36 -12.20 -23.39
N ILE A 235 -3.97 -11.03 -23.91
CA ILE A 235 -4.35 -9.73 -23.34
C ILE A 235 -5.80 -9.38 -23.74
N PRO A 236 -6.69 -9.02 -22.78
CA PRO A 236 -8.11 -8.79 -23.03
C PRO A 236 -8.44 -7.80 -24.16
N MET A 237 -7.71 -6.68 -24.26
CA MET A 237 -7.96 -5.69 -25.31
C MET A 237 -7.67 -6.24 -26.70
N TYR A 238 -6.63 -7.07 -26.86
CA TYR A 238 -6.32 -7.68 -28.15
C TYR A 238 -7.29 -8.80 -28.51
N LEU A 239 -7.72 -9.59 -27.52
CA LEU A 239 -8.78 -10.59 -27.70
C LEU A 239 -10.09 -9.95 -28.19
N MET A 240 -10.44 -8.77 -27.67
CA MET A 240 -11.63 -8.02 -28.13
C MET A 240 -11.40 -7.36 -29.50
N GLN A 241 -10.26 -6.72 -29.72
CA GLN A 241 -9.99 -5.96 -30.95
C GLN A 241 -9.78 -6.85 -32.18
N PHE A 242 -9.19 -8.03 -31.99
CA PHE A 242 -8.86 -8.98 -33.06
C PHE A 242 -9.65 -10.28 -32.93
N GLU A 243 -10.87 -10.18 -32.40
CA GLU A 243 -11.81 -11.30 -32.35
C GLU A 243 -12.00 -11.92 -33.75
N SER A 244 -11.99 -13.24 -33.81
CA SER A 244 -12.13 -14.01 -35.05
C SER A 244 -13.16 -15.12 -34.88
N ASP A 245 -13.94 -15.38 -35.93
CA ASP A 245 -14.87 -16.51 -35.96
C ASP A 245 -14.15 -17.86 -36.21
N LYS A 246 -12.85 -17.83 -36.56
CA LYS A 246 -12.06 -19.03 -36.86
C LYS A 246 -11.41 -19.56 -35.60
N LYS A 247 -11.80 -20.76 -35.19
CA LYS A 247 -11.23 -21.45 -34.02
C LYS A 247 -9.72 -21.68 -34.15
N GLU A 248 -9.22 -21.78 -35.37
CA GLU A 248 -7.82 -22.01 -35.67
C GLU A 248 -6.94 -20.79 -35.33
N ASP A 249 -7.52 -19.59 -35.19
CA ASP A 249 -6.78 -18.38 -34.81
C ASP A 249 -6.46 -18.34 -33.30
N TYR A 250 -7.10 -19.22 -32.51
CA TYR A 250 -6.95 -19.31 -31.06
C TYR A 250 -6.18 -20.55 -30.63
N GLU A 251 -5.50 -20.46 -29.50
CA GLU A 251 -4.87 -21.60 -28.85
C GLU A 251 -5.94 -22.50 -28.19
N PRO A 252 -6.06 -23.79 -28.57
CA PRO A 252 -7.20 -24.62 -28.18
C PRO A 252 -7.43 -24.80 -26.67
N LYS A 253 -6.37 -24.69 -25.86
CA LYS A 253 -6.43 -24.91 -24.41
C LYS A 253 -6.76 -23.65 -23.61
N ILE A 254 -6.25 -22.51 -24.05
CA ILE A 254 -6.23 -21.28 -23.26
C ILE A 254 -6.96 -20.12 -23.93
N GLY A 255 -7.46 -20.28 -25.16
CA GLY A 255 -8.26 -19.26 -25.83
C GLY A 255 -7.51 -17.97 -26.20
N CYS A 256 -6.17 -17.95 -26.11
CA CYS A 256 -5.36 -16.81 -26.55
C CYS A 256 -5.23 -16.76 -28.08
N LEU A 257 -5.05 -15.56 -28.66
CA LEU A 257 -4.76 -15.39 -30.08
C LEU A 257 -3.38 -15.94 -30.44
N ARG A 258 -3.36 -17.01 -31.25
CA ARG A 258 -2.14 -17.75 -31.57
C ARG A 258 -1.13 -16.89 -32.33
N TRP A 259 -1.56 -16.19 -33.37
CA TRP A 259 -0.66 -15.40 -34.23
C TRP A 259 0.01 -14.25 -33.48
N MET A 260 -0.64 -13.70 -32.46
CA MET A 260 -0.08 -12.66 -31.60
C MET A 260 0.96 -13.24 -30.64
N ASN A 261 0.68 -14.39 -30.05
CA ASN A 261 1.63 -15.11 -29.21
C ASN A 261 2.86 -15.56 -30.01
N GLU A 262 2.69 -16.05 -31.24
CA GLU A 262 3.78 -16.35 -32.17
C GLU A 262 4.62 -15.10 -32.47
N PHE A 263 4.00 -13.93 -32.53
CA PHE A 263 4.71 -12.66 -32.73
C PHE A 263 5.55 -12.25 -31.52
N SER A 264 5.02 -12.34 -30.29
CA SER A 264 5.82 -12.15 -29.07
C SER A 264 7.01 -13.12 -29.01
N GLN A 265 6.79 -14.40 -29.34
CA GLN A 265 7.86 -15.39 -29.40
C GLN A 265 8.92 -15.05 -30.46
N TYR A 266 8.51 -14.49 -31.60
CA TYR A 266 9.44 -14.05 -32.65
C TYR A 266 10.35 -12.91 -32.17
N HIS A 267 9.80 -11.88 -31.51
CA HIS A 267 10.59 -10.84 -30.86
C HIS A 267 11.57 -11.45 -29.85
N ASN A 268 11.05 -12.28 -28.93
CA ASN A 268 11.82 -12.87 -27.84
C ASN A 268 12.98 -13.74 -28.36
N LYS A 269 12.75 -14.48 -29.44
CA LYS A 269 13.80 -15.26 -30.10
C LYS A 269 14.93 -14.37 -30.61
N LEU A 270 14.61 -13.28 -31.31
CA LEU A 270 15.62 -12.35 -31.82
C LEU A 270 16.37 -11.66 -30.68
N LEU A 271 15.66 -11.26 -29.61
CA LEU A 271 16.28 -10.71 -28.41
C LEU A 271 17.25 -11.71 -27.79
N VAL A 272 16.83 -12.96 -27.56
CA VAL A 272 17.68 -14.01 -26.99
C VAL A 272 18.94 -14.24 -27.84
N ASP A 273 18.81 -14.27 -29.16
CA ASP A 273 19.96 -14.44 -30.06
C ASP A 273 20.91 -13.25 -30.00
N GLU A 274 20.39 -12.02 -29.86
CA GLU A 274 21.22 -10.83 -29.67
C GLU A 274 21.90 -10.78 -28.30
N LEU A 275 21.19 -11.14 -27.22
CA LEU A 275 21.78 -11.25 -25.88
C LEU A 275 22.88 -12.32 -25.84
N LYS A 276 22.77 -13.41 -26.61
CA LYS A 276 23.86 -14.39 -26.77
C LYS A 276 25.08 -13.76 -27.46
N ASN A 277 24.88 -12.88 -28.43
CA ASN A 277 25.99 -12.16 -29.08
C ASN A 277 26.65 -11.18 -28.11
N LEU A 278 25.87 -10.38 -27.38
CA LEU A 278 26.37 -9.43 -26.39
C LEU A 278 27.17 -10.13 -25.28
N ARG A 279 26.73 -11.29 -24.79
CA ARG A 279 27.50 -12.10 -23.82
C ARG A 279 28.86 -12.56 -24.36
N LYS A 280 28.97 -12.82 -25.67
CA LYS A 280 30.26 -13.16 -26.30
C LYS A 280 31.17 -11.95 -26.43
N LEU A 281 30.59 -10.78 -26.71
CA LEU A 281 31.33 -9.51 -26.84
C LEU A 281 31.77 -8.96 -25.48
N HIS A 282 31.00 -9.24 -24.42
CA HIS A 282 31.23 -8.75 -23.06
C HIS A 282 31.26 -9.93 -22.07
N PRO A 283 32.30 -10.79 -22.12
CA PRO A 283 32.37 -12.00 -21.30
C PRO A 283 32.51 -11.71 -19.80
N ASP A 284 32.87 -10.48 -19.43
CA ASP A 284 32.99 -9.98 -18.07
C ASP A 284 31.69 -9.35 -17.53
N VAL A 285 30.62 -9.36 -18.33
CA VAL A 285 29.30 -8.84 -17.97
C VAL A 285 28.30 -9.99 -17.87
N THR A 286 27.51 -9.99 -16.80
CA THR A 286 26.41 -10.91 -16.61
C THR A 286 25.13 -10.32 -17.21
N ILE A 287 24.74 -10.82 -18.37
CA ILE A 287 23.49 -10.45 -19.04
C ILE A 287 22.49 -11.59 -18.85
N ILE A 288 21.36 -11.32 -18.21
CA ILE A 288 20.31 -12.29 -17.87
C ILE A 288 19.12 -12.03 -18.76
N TYR A 289 18.69 -13.04 -19.51
CA TYR A 289 17.40 -13.01 -20.18
C TYR A 289 16.32 -13.40 -19.17
N ALA A 290 15.29 -12.57 -19.03
CA ALA A 290 14.11 -12.87 -18.22
C ALA A 290 12.95 -13.29 -19.15
N ASP A 291 12.55 -14.54 -19.08
CA ASP A 291 11.47 -15.11 -19.89
C ASP A 291 10.10 -14.73 -19.31
N TYR A 292 9.74 -13.46 -19.44
CA TYR A 292 8.42 -12.95 -19.06
C TYR A 292 7.31 -13.68 -19.83
N TYR A 293 7.58 -14.10 -21.08
CA TYR A 293 6.63 -14.87 -21.86
C TYR A 293 6.28 -16.18 -21.19
N GLY A 294 7.29 -17.02 -20.91
CA GLY A 294 7.12 -18.31 -20.29
C GLY A 294 6.52 -18.20 -18.88
N ALA A 295 7.02 -17.27 -18.08
CA ALA A 295 6.53 -17.05 -16.72
C ALA A 295 5.05 -16.59 -16.70
N ALA A 296 4.66 -15.69 -17.61
CA ALA A 296 3.27 -15.26 -17.73
C ALA A 296 2.38 -16.35 -18.35
N MET A 297 2.91 -17.15 -19.28
CA MET A 297 2.16 -18.24 -19.91
C MET A 297 1.68 -19.28 -18.89
N GLU A 298 2.43 -19.55 -17.82
CA GLU A 298 1.99 -20.43 -16.73
C GLU A 298 0.71 -19.93 -16.04
N VAL A 299 0.52 -18.61 -15.93
CA VAL A 299 -0.69 -18.03 -15.36
C VAL A 299 -1.91 -18.38 -16.21
N PHE A 300 -1.78 -18.44 -17.54
CA PHE A 300 -2.88 -18.81 -18.43
C PHE A 300 -3.06 -20.33 -18.56
N LEU A 301 -1.98 -21.10 -18.52
CA LEU A 301 -2.03 -22.56 -18.60
C LEU A 301 -2.51 -23.23 -17.30
N SER A 302 -2.18 -22.63 -16.16
CA SER A 302 -2.44 -23.17 -14.81
C SER A 302 -2.95 -22.10 -13.84
N PRO A 303 -4.04 -21.37 -14.16
CA PRO A 303 -4.50 -20.21 -13.38
C PRO A 303 -4.84 -20.55 -11.92
N GLU A 304 -5.36 -21.74 -11.69
CA GLU A 304 -5.68 -22.30 -10.37
C GLU A 304 -4.47 -22.28 -9.41
N ARG A 305 -3.24 -22.49 -9.92
CA ARG A 305 -2.00 -22.46 -9.11
C ARG A 305 -1.71 -21.09 -8.52
N PHE A 306 -2.26 -20.05 -9.13
CA PHE A 306 -2.08 -18.66 -8.75
C PHE A 306 -3.34 -18.07 -8.09
N GLY A 307 -4.37 -18.89 -7.84
CA GLY A 307 -5.65 -18.44 -7.30
C GLY A 307 -6.49 -17.62 -8.29
N ILE A 308 -6.20 -17.73 -9.58
CA ILE A 308 -6.88 -17.00 -10.66
C ILE A 308 -8.01 -17.89 -11.20
N GLU A 309 -9.21 -17.32 -11.27
CA GLU A 309 -10.41 -17.95 -11.85
C GLU A 309 -10.63 -17.47 -13.29
N ASP A 310 -10.36 -16.18 -13.54
CA ASP A 310 -10.62 -15.52 -14.82
C ASP A 310 -9.29 -15.05 -15.47
N PRO A 311 -8.58 -15.92 -16.21
CA PRO A 311 -7.27 -15.58 -16.78
C PRO A 311 -7.32 -14.68 -18.01
N LEU A 312 -8.44 -14.59 -18.73
CA LEU A 312 -8.53 -13.82 -19.99
C LEU A 312 -9.43 -12.58 -19.89
N VAL A 313 -9.97 -12.30 -18.70
CA VAL A 313 -10.92 -11.20 -18.49
C VAL A 313 -10.22 -10.12 -17.68
N ALA A 314 -10.39 -8.85 -18.06
CA ALA A 314 -9.94 -7.72 -17.26
C ALA A 314 -10.84 -7.53 -16.05
N CYS A 315 -10.25 -7.36 -14.86
CA CYS A 315 -10.99 -7.01 -13.65
C CYS A 315 -11.63 -5.62 -13.76
N CYS A 316 -10.89 -4.65 -14.30
CA CYS A 316 -11.28 -3.25 -14.39
C CYS A 316 -11.37 -2.76 -15.84
N GLY A 317 -12.53 -2.27 -16.25
CA GLY A 317 -12.73 -1.80 -17.62
C GLY A 317 -14.19 -1.62 -18.02
N GLY A 318 -14.52 -2.10 -19.21
CA GLY A 318 -15.84 -1.97 -19.82
C GLY A 318 -16.76 -3.17 -19.53
N ARG A 319 -18.01 -3.08 -20.02
CA ARG A 319 -18.98 -4.19 -19.95
C ARG A 319 -18.99 -5.10 -21.20
N GLY A 320 -17.99 -4.96 -22.07
CA GLY A 320 -17.89 -5.77 -23.29
C GLY A 320 -17.22 -7.13 -23.05
N PRO A 321 -16.98 -7.90 -24.13
CA PRO A 321 -16.22 -9.14 -24.08
C PRO A 321 -14.87 -8.94 -23.38
N TYR A 322 -14.41 -9.96 -22.66
CA TYR A 322 -13.16 -9.94 -21.90
C TYR A 322 -13.03 -8.80 -20.86
N GLY A 323 -14.14 -8.18 -20.43
CA GLY A 323 -14.11 -7.11 -19.41
C GLY A 323 -13.64 -5.75 -19.94
N VAL A 324 -13.60 -5.58 -21.26
CA VAL A 324 -13.10 -4.36 -21.92
C VAL A 324 -14.14 -3.78 -22.90
N SER A 325 -13.95 -2.52 -23.31
CA SER A 325 -14.67 -1.95 -24.43
C SER A 325 -13.81 -0.87 -25.12
N ALA A 326 -14.15 -0.54 -26.37
CA ALA A 326 -13.36 0.41 -27.17
C ALA A 326 -13.35 1.84 -26.59
N SER A 327 -14.38 2.24 -25.84
CA SER A 327 -14.57 3.63 -25.38
C SER A 327 -14.47 3.83 -23.87
N VAL A 328 -14.42 2.75 -23.07
CA VAL A 328 -14.36 2.83 -21.60
C VAL A 328 -13.02 2.26 -21.14
N ARG A 329 -12.33 3.00 -20.27
CA ARG A 329 -11.06 2.61 -19.68
C ARG A 329 -11.23 2.46 -18.18
N CYS A 330 -10.45 1.59 -17.55
CA CYS A 330 -10.38 1.53 -16.09
C CYS A 330 -10.08 2.93 -15.52
N GLY A 331 -10.72 3.32 -14.42
CA GLY A 331 -10.49 4.63 -13.79
C GLY A 331 -11.04 5.85 -14.56
N TYR A 332 -11.63 5.69 -15.75
CA TYR A 332 -12.17 6.81 -16.55
C TYR A 332 -13.51 6.49 -17.20
N GLY A 333 -14.52 7.31 -16.92
CA GLY A 333 -15.90 7.14 -17.42
C GLY A 333 -16.71 6.12 -16.61
N GLU A 334 -17.72 5.50 -17.23
CA GLU A 334 -18.57 4.48 -16.59
C GLU A 334 -17.91 3.08 -16.65
N TYR A 335 -16.82 2.90 -15.92
CA TYR A 335 -16.11 1.61 -15.83
C TYR A 335 -16.69 0.68 -14.76
N LYS A 336 -16.37 -0.61 -14.86
CA LYS A 336 -16.65 -1.64 -13.85
C LYS A 336 -15.33 -2.14 -13.27
N VAL A 337 -15.34 -2.46 -11.98
CA VAL A 337 -14.30 -3.23 -11.29
C VAL A 337 -14.90 -4.57 -10.87
N CYS A 338 -14.11 -5.64 -10.89
CA CYS A 338 -14.49 -6.94 -10.37
C CYS A 338 -14.55 -6.92 -8.83
N ASP A 339 -15.20 -7.91 -8.23
CA ASP A 339 -15.37 -7.96 -6.77
C ASP A 339 -14.08 -8.40 -6.05
N ASP A 340 -13.25 -9.21 -6.70
CA ASP A 340 -11.99 -9.74 -6.15
C ASP A 340 -10.87 -9.72 -7.21
N PRO A 341 -10.02 -8.68 -7.22
CA PRO A 341 -8.92 -8.54 -8.18
C PRO A 341 -7.88 -9.67 -8.14
N ALA A 342 -7.78 -10.44 -7.04
CA ALA A 342 -6.83 -11.54 -6.94
C ALA A 342 -7.20 -12.73 -7.83
N LYS A 343 -8.47 -12.82 -8.25
CA LYS A 343 -9.00 -13.90 -9.09
C LYS A 343 -8.86 -13.64 -10.59
N TYR A 344 -8.31 -12.50 -11.00
CA TYR A 344 -8.17 -12.11 -12.40
C TYR A 344 -6.70 -11.99 -12.76
N ALA A 345 -6.30 -12.49 -13.94
CA ALA A 345 -4.91 -12.32 -14.41
C ALA A 345 -4.65 -10.92 -14.97
N SER A 346 -5.67 -10.24 -15.50
CA SER A 346 -5.56 -8.90 -16.06
C SER A 346 -6.24 -7.87 -15.16
N TRP A 347 -5.52 -6.81 -14.83
CA TRP A 347 -6.07 -5.68 -14.11
C TRP A 347 -6.97 -4.85 -15.01
N ASP A 348 -6.41 -4.37 -16.12
CA ASP A 348 -7.14 -3.64 -17.15
C ASP A 348 -7.02 -4.35 -18.50
N GLY A 349 -7.38 -3.66 -19.58
CA GLY A 349 -7.35 -4.25 -20.92
C GLY A 349 -5.96 -4.60 -21.46
N PHE A 350 -4.88 -4.08 -20.86
CA PHE A 350 -3.50 -4.27 -21.32
C PHE A 350 -2.59 -4.87 -20.25
N HIS A 351 -2.82 -4.54 -18.99
CA HIS A 351 -1.85 -4.80 -17.93
C HIS A 351 -2.27 -5.96 -17.02
N PRO A 352 -1.32 -6.81 -16.60
CA PRO A 352 -1.54 -7.82 -15.57
C PRO A 352 -2.01 -7.23 -14.22
N SER A 353 -2.75 -8.04 -13.48
CA SER A 353 -3.04 -7.77 -12.07
C SER A 353 -1.81 -7.96 -11.18
N GLU A 354 -1.84 -7.42 -9.96
CA GLU A 354 -0.81 -7.70 -8.97
C GLU A 354 -0.63 -9.22 -8.75
N ALA A 355 -1.72 -9.99 -8.77
CA ALA A 355 -1.67 -11.45 -8.61
C ALA A 355 -0.87 -12.13 -9.74
N ALA A 356 -1.13 -11.73 -10.99
CA ALA A 356 -0.37 -12.22 -12.13
C ALA A 356 1.10 -11.74 -12.10
N TYR A 357 1.35 -10.47 -11.79
CA TYR A 357 2.72 -9.96 -11.64
C TYR A 357 3.51 -10.69 -10.54
N LYS A 358 2.85 -11.03 -9.43
CA LYS A 358 3.46 -11.85 -8.36
C LYS A 358 3.81 -13.24 -8.88
N GLY A 359 2.91 -13.89 -9.62
CA GLY A 359 3.17 -15.19 -10.24
C GLY A 359 4.38 -15.16 -11.18
N ILE A 360 4.44 -14.14 -12.04
CA ILE A 360 5.57 -13.92 -12.95
C ILE A 360 6.87 -13.69 -12.17
N ALA A 361 6.86 -12.80 -11.17
CA ALA A 361 8.03 -12.50 -10.36
C ALA A 361 8.57 -13.74 -9.63
N ILE A 362 7.69 -14.59 -9.07
CA ILE A 362 8.08 -15.86 -8.45
C ILE A 362 8.73 -16.79 -9.48
N GLY A 363 8.14 -16.92 -10.67
CA GLY A 363 8.71 -17.72 -11.75
C GLY A 363 10.13 -17.26 -12.14
N LEU A 364 10.40 -15.95 -12.12
CA LEU A 364 11.71 -15.39 -12.44
C LEU A 364 12.72 -15.60 -11.30
N LEU A 365 12.29 -15.37 -10.06
CA LEU A 365 13.15 -15.39 -8.87
C LEU A 365 13.45 -16.80 -8.36
N GLN A 366 12.52 -17.74 -8.53
CA GLN A 366 12.60 -19.09 -7.96
C GLN A 366 12.49 -20.22 -9.00
N GLY A 367 11.97 -19.90 -10.20
CA GLY A 367 11.79 -20.86 -11.28
C GLY A 367 12.92 -20.85 -12.31
N SER A 368 12.66 -21.47 -13.45
CA SER A 368 13.60 -21.61 -14.57
C SER A 368 13.47 -20.52 -15.65
N TYR A 369 12.72 -19.45 -15.37
CA TYR A 369 12.40 -18.40 -16.36
C TYR A 369 13.50 -17.32 -16.46
N THR A 370 14.72 -17.60 -16.01
CA THR A 370 15.87 -16.72 -16.20
C THR A 370 17.06 -17.48 -16.76
N GLN A 371 17.77 -16.88 -17.72
CA GLN A 371 18.91 -17.50 -18.40
C GLN A 371 20.09 -16.52 -18.53
N PRO A 372 21.22 -16.76 -17.83
CA PRO A 372 21.39 -17.76 -16.77
C PRO A 372 20.45 -17.52 -15.56
N PRO A 373 20.21 -18.52 -14.69
CA PRO A 373 19.31 -18.36 -13.55
C PRO A 373 19.74 -17.21 -12.64
N ILE A 374 18.81 -16.33 -12.27
CA ILE A 374 19.10 -15.17 -11.41
C ILE A 374 19.66 -15.63 -10.05
N VAL A 375 19.19 -16.77 -9.54
CA VAL A 375 19.66 -17.43 -8.31
C VAL A 375 21.10 -17.94 -8.37
N SER A 376 21.62 -18.22 -9.57
CA SER A 376 22.98 -18.75 -9.75
C SER A 376 24.05 -17.66 -9.67
N ILE A 377 23.65 -16.40 -9.85
CA ILE A 377 24.51 -15.22 -9.79
C ILE A 377 24.54 -14.67 -8.35
N THR A 378 23.57 -15.09 -7.53
CA THR A 378 23.37 -14.64 -6.15
C THR A 378 24.04 -15.55 -5.13
N ASN A 379 25.19 -16.16 -5.41
CA ASN A 379 26.00 -16.83 -4.36
C ASN A 379 26.34 -15.86 -3.19
N SER A 380 26.13 -14.56 -3.37
CA SER A 380 26.25 -13.50 -2.38
C SER A 380 24.92 -13.07 -1.73
N CYS A 381 23.78 -13.70 -2.05
CA CYS A 381 22.46 -13.27 -1.58
C CYS A 381 21.61 -14.36 -0.90
N PRO A 382 21.78 -14.57 0.41
CA PRO A 382 21.04 -15.59 1.16
C PRO A 382 19.53 -15.31 1.29
N GLN A 383 19.08 -14.07 1.01
CA GLN A 383 17.66 -13.67 1.10
C GLN A 383 16.77 -14.34 0.04
N ILE A 384 17.28 -14.50 -1.19
CA ILE A 384 16.55 -15.18 -2.27
C ILE A 384 16.48 -16.69 -2.01
N ILE A 385 17.49 -17.27 -1.35
CA ILE A 385 17.52 -18.68 -0.93
C ILE A 385 16.52 -18.95 0.23
N GLY A 386 16.34 -17.96 1.12
CA GLY A 386 15.42 -18.05 2.26
C GLY A 386 13.93 -18.13 1.87
N LEU A 387 13.54 -17.50 0.76
CA LEU A 387 12.17 -17.57 0.23
C LEU A 387 11.78 -18.97 -0.28
N GLY A 388 12.76 -19.82 -0.64
CA GLY A 388 12.53 -21.22 -0.99
C GLY A 388 12.45 -22.17 0.22
N SER A 389 12.72 -21.69 1.44
CA SER A 389 12.82 -22.53 2.64
C SER A 389 11.96 -22.08 3.84
N SER A 390 11.29 -20.92 3.77
CA SER A 390 10.30 -20.56 4.79
C SER A 390 9.02 -21.39 4.60
N VAL A 391 8.51 -21.87 5.73
CA VAL A 391 7.43 -22.83 5.86
C VAL A 391 6.10 -22.15 5.53
N ASP A 392 5.81 -21.96 4.23
CA ASP A 392 4.45 -21.77 3.69
C ASP A 392 4.32 -22.09 2.19
N HIS A 393 5.37 -22.63 1.54
CA HIS A 393 5.37 -22.89 0.09
C HIS A 393 5.73 -24.33 -0.32
N LYS A 394 5.55 -25.30 0.60
CA LYS A 394 5.70 -26.72 0.25
C LYS A 394 4.62 -27.27 -0.70
N ALA A 395 3.61 -26.47 -1.06
CA ALA A 395 2.55 -26.89 -1.98
C ALA A 395 2.92 -26.77 -3.48
N MET A 396 4.03 -26.13 -3.87
CA MET A 396 4.39 -25.96 -5.29
C MET A 396 5.48 -26.91 -5.82
N TYR A 397 6.21 -27.62 -4.95
CA TYR A 397 7.36 -28.46 -5.37
C TYR A 397 7.11 -29.99 -5.31
N ASP A 398 6.00 -30.45 -4.71
CA ASP A 398 5.74 -31.89 -4.52
C ASP A 398 4.87 -32.54 -5.62
N LEU A 399 4.52 -31.83 -6.70
CA LEU A 399 3.67 -32.38 -7.78
C LEU A 399 4.39 -32.73 -9.09
N GLU A 400 5.71 -32.60 -9.15
CA GLU A 400 6.48 -32.93 -10.36
C GLU A 400 6.75 -34.45 -10.55
N LYS A 401 6.24 -35.32 -9.66
CA LYS A 401 6.53 -36.76 -9.68
C LYS A 401 5.39 -37.70 -10.04
N GLU A 402 4.18 -37.22 -10.30
CA GLU A 402 3.12 -38.06 -10.86
C GLU A 402 2.47 -37.33 -12.03
N TRP A 403 2.03 -38.10 -13.03
CA TRP A 403 1.23 -37.72 -14.22
C TRP A 403 1.96 -37.63 -15.57
N LEU A 404 2.25 -38.82 -16.12
CA LEU A 404 2.00 -39.14 -17.54
C LEU A 404 0.54 -39.62 -17.71
N PRO A 405 -0.08 -39.49 -18.90
CA PRO A 405 -1.52 -39.24 -19.05
C PRO A 405 -2.40 -40.50 -19.20
N ARG A 406 -3.69 -40.40 -18.85
CA ARG A 406 -4.78 -41.20 -19.43
C ARG A 406 -6.04 -40.34 -19.71
N PRO A 407 -6.78 -40.59 -20.82
CA PRO A 407 -7.90 -39.78 -21.32
C PRO A 407 -9.28 -40.21 -20.74
N PRO A 408 -10.40 -39.51 -21.07
CA PRO A 408 -11.46 -39.14 -20.13
C PRO A 408 -12.62 -40.14 -20.03
N GLY A 409 -13.39 -40.02 -18.94
CA GLY A 409 -14.69 -40.64 -18.73
C GLY A 409 -15.73 -39.60 -18.30
N GLU A 410 -16.89 -39.72 -18.91
CA GLU A 410 -18.10 -38.87 -18.92
C GLU A 410 -18.97 -39.12 -17.66
N GLU A 411 -19.91 -38.19 -17.37
CA GLU A 411 -20.94 -38.19 -16.29
C GLU A 411 -20.42 -37.75 -14.89
N ASP A 412 -20.90 -36.67 -14.24
CA ASP A 412 -22.29 -36.25 -14.07
C ASP A 412 -22.45 -34.72 -13.96
N LEU A 413 -23.17 -34.15 -14.92
CA LEU A 413 -23.92 -32.92 -14.78
C LEU A 413 -25.29 -33.26 -14.19
N ARG A 414 -25.67 -32.58 -13.09
CA ARG A 414 -27.02 -32.06 -12.74
C ARG A 414 -27.42 -32.38 -11.30
N ARG A 415 -27.58 -31.31 -10.51
CA ARG A 415 -28.87 -31.03 -9.86
C ARG A 415 -29.09 -29.51 -9.72
N TRP A 416 -30.07 -29.05 -10.49
CA TRP A 416 -30.66 -27.72 -10.53
C TRP A 416 -31.83 -27.60 -9.55
N CYS A 417 -32.14 -26.36 -9.11
CA CYS A 417 -33.47 -25.67 -9.11
C CYS A 417 -33.35 -24.40 -8.24
N TRP A 418 -33.23 -23.16 -8.74
CA TRP A 418 -34.18 -22.22 -9.37
C TRP A 418 -35.41 -21.72 -8.54
N ARG A 419 -35.28 -20.46 -8.06
CA ARG A 419 -36.22 -19.27 -8.11
C ARG A 419 -37.43 -19.14 -7.16
N PRO A 420 -38.09 -17.93 -7.01
CA PRO A 420 -37.77 -16.51 -7.36
C PRO A 420 -38.22 -15.41 -6.34
N TRP A 421 -38.06 -14.11 -6.69
CA TRP A 421 -38.88 -12.86 -6.45
C TRP A 421 -37.91 -11.65 -6.29
N LEU A 422 -37.75 -10.61 -7.13
CA LEU A 422 -38.62 -9.71 -7.92
C LEU A 422 -39.65 -8.91 -7.08
N TYR A 423 -39.23 -7.75 -6.55
CA TYR A 423 -39.95 -6.47 -6.28
C TYR A 423 -38.96 -5.63 -5.42
N CYS A 424 -38.62 -4.36 -5.65
CA CYS A 424 -39.36 -3.24 -6.18
C CYS A 424 -38.38 -2.13 -6.65
N SER A 425 -38.33 -1.86 -7.96
CA SER A 425 -37.81 -0.62 -8.52
C SER A 425 -38.98 0.32 -8.76
N ARG A 426 -39.28 1.23 -7.81
CA ARG A 426 -40.17 2.40 -8.00
C ARG A 426 -40.28 3.21 -6.72
N ARG A 427 -39.33 4.14 -6.50
CA ARG A 427 -39.52 5.46 -5.86
C ARG A 427 -38.15 6.12 -5.71
N HIS A 428 -37.80 6.95 -6.70
CA HIS A 428 -37.06 8.22 -6.59
C HIS A 428 -36.82 8.77 -8.01
N ARG A 429 -37.91 8.82 -8.80
CA ARG A 429 -38.04 9.71 -9.95
C ARG A 429 -38.98 10.83 -9.52
N HIS A 430 -38.48 11.80 -8.77
CA HIS A 430 -39.09 13.12 -8.56
C HIS A 430 -38.11 13.99 -7.75
N TRP A 431 -37.03 14.44 -8.40
CA TRP A 431 -36.29 15.69 -8.09
C TRP A 431 -35.36 16.10 -9.27
N ARG A 432 -35.69 15.69 -10.50
CA ARG A 432 -35.10 16.23 -11.75
C ARG A 432 -36.23 16.78 -12.61
N HIS A 433 -36.75 17.96 -12.27
CA HIS A 433 -37.46 18.87 -13.17
C HIS A 433 -37.63 20.24 -12.51
N ARG A 434 -36.51 20.92 -12.22
CA ARG A 434 -36.46 22.39 -12.02
C ARG A 434 -35.02 22.91 -11.91
N ALA A 435 -34.18 22.67 -12.93
CA ALA A 435 -32.87 23.34 -13.03
C ALA A 435 -32.29 23.40 -14.45
N THR A 436 -33.12 23.36 -15.50
CA THR A 436 -32.68 23.52 -16.90
C THR A 436 -33.56 24.49 -17.70
N ARG A 437 -34.00 25.58 -17.06
CA ARG A 437 -34.45 26.81 -17.74
C ARG A 437 -34.19 28.03 -16.86
N ALA A 438 -32.98 28.57 -16.94
CA ALA A 438 -32.67 29.99 -16.69
C ALA A 438 -31.16 30.24 -16.92
N CYS A 439 -30.67 29.93 -18.13
CA CYS A 439 -29.44 30.55 -18.65
C CYS A 439 -29.81 31.24 -19.96
N SER A 440 -30.38 32.44 -19.84
CA SER A 440 -30.25 33.55 -20.81
C SER A 440 -31.24 34.67 -20.47
N ALA A 441 -30.79 35.68 -19.73
CA ALA A 441 -31.11 37.11 -19.94
C ALA A 441 -30.84 37.93 -18.67
N SER A 442 -30.29 39.13 -18.92
CA SER A 442 -29.95 40.20 -17.98
C SER A 442 -28.64 40.02 -17.21
N GLY A 443 -27.62 40.74 -17.66
CA GLY A 443 -26.41 40.97 -16.90
C GLY A 443 -26.73 41.74 -15.62
N THR A 444 -26.25 41.23 -14.49
CA THR A 444 -26.09 42.02 -13.27
C THR A 444 -25.00 41.38 -12.42
N ARG A 445 -24.20 42.26 -11.84
CA ARG A 445 -22.96 42.05 -11.11
C ARG A 445 -23.19 41.13 -9.90
N LEU A 446 -22.40 40.06 -9.77
CA LEU A 446 -22.36 39.20 -8.57
C LEU A 446 -21.91 40.03 -7.36
N GLN A 447 -22.87 40.43 -6.52
CA GLN A 447 -22.63 40.79 -5.13
C GLN A 447 -22.68 39.52 -4.28
N THR A 448 -21.66 39.34 -3.47
CA THR A 448 -21.57 38.35 -2.40
C THR A 448 -22.68 38.53 -1.37
N PRO A 449 -23.23 37.44 -0.81
CA PRO A 449 -23.81 37.49 0.53
C PRO A 449 -22.90 36.73 1.49
N ALA A 450 -22.13 37.50 2.25
CA ALA A 450 -21.77 37.10 3.61
C ALA A 450 -23.02 37.31 4.47
N THR A 451 -23.55 36.26 5.12
CA THR A 451 -24.10 36.28 6.49
C THR A 451 -24.76 34.96 6.89
N SER A 452 -24.55 34.58 8.15
CA SER A 452 -25.26 33.60 8.99
C SER A 452 -24.84 32.11 8.93
N LEU A 453 -23.62 31.83 9.40
CA LEU A 453 -23.31 30.53 10.03
C LEU A 453 -23.83 30.58 11.49
N SER A 454 -25.14 30.38 11.66
CA SER A 454 -25.78 30.16 12.98
C SER A 454 -26.85 29.08 12.91
N SER A 455 -26.52 27.94 12.31
CA SER A 455 -27.34 26.72 12.38
C SER A 455 -26.54 25.50 11.91
N TYR A 456 -25.49 25.12 12.66
CA TYR A 456 -25.26 23.68 12.81
C TYR A 456 -26.39 23.17 13.69
N GLY A 457 -27.47 22.77 13.01
CA GLY A 457 -28.62 22.12 13.61
C GLY A 457 -28.18 20.89 14.41
N ASN A 458 -28.92 20.68 15.48
CA ASN A 458 -28.76 19.69 16.53
C ASN A 458 -28.97 18.23 16.02
N ASP A 459 -28.26 17.81 14.98
CA ASP A 459 -28.27 16.41 14.50
C ASP A 459 -27.11 15.67 15.15
N SER A 460 -27.43 14.79 16.09
CA SER A 460 -26.52 14.06 16.98
C SER A 460 -25.76 12.90 16.29
N ARG A 461 -25.71 12.87 14.95
CA ARG A 461 -25.05 11.81 14.16
C ARG A 461 -23.56 12.10 13.98
N ARG A 462 -22.71 11.18 14.43
CA ARG A 462 -21.25 11.28 14.25
C ARG A 462 -20.89 11.09 12.76
N PRO A 463 -20.21 12.05 12.11
CA PRO A 463 -19.86 11.96 10.69
C PRO A 463 -19.05 10.70 10.33
N THR A 464 -18.19 10.23 11.24
CA THR A 464 -17.32 9.06 11.04
C THR A 464 -18.04 7.70 10.96
N LEU A 465 -19.35 7.69 11.22
CA LEU A 465 -20.19 6.48 11.16
C LEU A 465 -20.96 6.36 9.83
N TRP A 466 -20.68 7.25 8.87
CA TRP A 466 -21.32 7.26 7.56
C TRP A 466 -20.26 7.40 6.45
N PRO A 467 -20.52 6.92 5.22
CA PRO A 467 -19.67 7.23 4.08
C PRO A 467 -19.41 8.74 3.97
N PRO A 468 -18.19 9.18 3.62
CA PRO A 468 -17.11 8.38 3.01
C PRO A 468 -16.12 7.72 4.00
N TYR A 469 -16.38 7.72 5.31
CA TYR A 469 -15.42 7.15 6.28
C TYR A 469 -15.37 5.62 6.18
N GLY A 470 -14.17 5.05 6.04
CA GLY A 470 -13.92 3.62 5.84
C GLY A 470 -14.22 3.05 4.44
N GLU A 471 -14.69 3.86 3.50
CA GLU A 471 -15.07 3.45 2.13
C GLU A 471 -13.95 2.84 1.28
N THR A 472 -12.73 3.38 1.31
CA THR A 472 -11.62 3.00 0.41
C THR A 472 -10.87 1.74 0.82
N PHE A 473 -11.03 1.27 2.06
CA PHE A 473 -10.35 0.07 2.54
C PHE A 473 -11.27 -0.93 3.22
N PHE A 474 -12.18 -0.45 4.07
CA PHE A 474 -13.08 -1.33 4.81
C PHE A 474 -14.42 -1.52 4.10
N HIS A 475 -14.68 -0.75 3.03
CA HIS A 475 -15.93 -0.71 2.25
C HIS A 475 -17.21 -0.54 3.09
N ARG A 476 -17.05 -0.03 4.32
CA ARG A 476 -18.11 0.27 5.28
C ARG A 476 -17.62 1.29 6.29
N ALA A 477 -18.57 1.98 6.93
CA ALA A 477 -18.24 2.87 8.03
C ALA A 477 -17.58 2.11 9.19
N THR A 478 -16.39 2.55 9.60
CA THR A 478 -15.62 1.93 10.67
C THR A 478 -15.52 2.77 11.94
N GLY A 479 -16.08 3.99 11.93
CA GLY A 479 -15.89 4.95 13.01
C GLY A 479 -14.49 5.60 13.03
N ARG A 480 -13.60 5.24 12.10
CA ARG A 480 -12.27 5.82 11.93
C ARG A 480 -12.36 7.18 11.23
N ALA A 481 -11.52 8.13 11.62
CA ALA A 481 -11.43 9.45 10.99
C ALA A 481 -10.60 9.41 9.69
N SER A 482 -10.86 8.42 8.83
CA SER A 482 -10.25 8.22 7.52
C SER A 482 -11.27 7.58 6.59
N ASN A 483 -11.14 7.81 5.29
CA ASN A 483 -11.91 7.05 4.30
C ASN A 483 -11.40 5.61 4.16
N GLY A 484 -10.30 5.23 4.81
CA GLY A 484 -9.80 3.86 4.83
C GLY A 484 -8.95 3.63 6.08
N ARG A 485 -7.68 3.28 5.85
CA ARG A 485 -6.69 3.03 6.92
C ARG A 485 -6.21 4.33 7.58
N LEU A 486 -5.71 4.20 8.81
CA LEU A 486 -5.01 5.24 9.59
C LEU A 486 -3.51 4.93 9.64
N ILE A 487 -2.67 5.92 10.01
CA ILE A 487 -1.20 5.76 10.11
C ILE A 487 -0.81 4.51 10.93
N ILE A 488 -1.51 4.24 12.03
CA ILE A 488 -1.25 3.06 12.88
C ILE A 488 -1.44 1.74 12.13
N ASP A 489 -2.35 1.68 11.17
CA ASP A 489 -2.62 0.48 10.38
C ASP A 489 -1.44 0.18 9.45
N PHE A 490 -0.85 1.21 8.83
CA PHE A 490 0.36 1.06 8.02
C PHE A 490 1.57 0.67 8.85
N ILE A 491 1.68 1.19 10.09
CA ILE A 491 2.75 0.80 11.02
C ILE A 491 2.60 -0.67 11.41
N ALA A 492 1.38 -1.12 11.75
CA ALA A 492 1.13 -2.52 12.09
C ALA A 492 1.46 -3.46 10.92
N ASP A 493 1.00 -3.11 9.71
CA ASP A 493 1.26 -3.87 8.47
C ASP A 493 2.77 -3.98 8.19
N ALA A 494 3.52 -2.88 8.29
CA ALA A 494 4.97 -2.88 8.12
C ALA A 494 5.73 -3.72 9.17
N LEU A 495 5.12 -3.95 10.34
CA LEU A 495 5.66 -4.79 11.40
C LEU A 495 5.17 -6.24 11.33
N GLY A 496 4.36 -6.60 10.33
CA GLY A 496 3.76 -7.93 10.18
C GLY A 496 2.70 -8.23 11.25
N LEU A 497 2.09 -7.21 11.85
CA LEU A 497 1.05 -7.33 12.87
C LEU A 497 -0.35 -7.17 12.27
N PRO A 498 -1.36 -7.88 12.80
CA PRO A 498 -2.74 -7.64 12.40
C PRO A 498 -3.21 -6.23 12.81
N PHE A 499 -4.34 -5.78 12.25
CA PHE A 499 -4.94 -4.50 12.61
C PHE A 499 -5.11 -4.35 14.13
N VAL A 500 -4.51 -3.29 14.67
CA VAL A 500 -4.60 -2.98 16.10
C VAL A 500 -6.06 -2.70 16.45
N ARG A 501 -6.64 -3.57 17.27
CA ARG A 501 -8.04 -3.48 17.66
C ARG A 501 -8.27 -2.29 18.58
N PRO A 502 -9.38 -1.55 18.45
CA PRO A 502 -9.73 -0.52 19.42
C PRO A 502 -10.01 -1.17 20.78
N TYR A 503 -9.47 -0.59 21.86
CA TYR A 503 -9.59 -1.08 23.24
C TYR A 503 -11.05 -1.43 23.60
N TRP A 504 -11.98 -0.59 23.17
CA TRP A 504 -13.41 -0.73 23.45
C TRP A 504 -14.09 -1.94 22.77
N SER A 505 -13.47 -2.54 21.76
CA SER A 505 -14.01 -3.70 21.02
C SER A 505 -13.65 -5.05 21.64
N GLY A 506 -12.53 -5.14 22.37
CA GLY A 506 -12.09 -6.40 22.98
C GLY A 506 -12.71 -6.65 24.36
N ARG A 507 -12.65 -7.90 24.82
CA ARG A 507 -13.24 -8.37 26.09
C ARG A 507 -12.32 -9.31 26.88
N THR A 508 -11.42 -10.01 26.20
CA THR A 508 -10.54 -11.04 26.75
C THR A 508 -9.07 -10.70 26.50
N ALA A 509 -8.15 -11.32 27.25
CA ALA A 509 -6.72 -11.16 27.02
C ALA A 509 -6.32 -11.53 25.58
N GLY A 510 -6.92 -12.60 25.02
CA GLY A 510 -6.69 -13.05 23.65
C GLY A 510 -7.07 -12.02 22.58
N ASP A 511 -8.08 -11.18 22.83
CA ASP A 511 -8.47 -10.12 21.88
C ASP A 511 -7.37 -9.08 21.67
N PHE A 512 -6.46 -8.97 22.63
CA PHE A 512 -5.37 -8.00 22.65
C PHE A 512 -3.99 -8.63 22.49
N ALA A 513 -3.91 -9.90 22.07
CA ALA A 513 -2.65 -10.63 21.87
C ALA A 513 -1.68 -9.93 20.90
N HIS A 514 -2.19 -9.05 20.02
CA HIS A 514 -1.40 -8.28 19.06
C HIS A 514 -1.49 -6.77 19.28
N GLY A 515 -1.87 -6.34 20.49
CA GLY A 515 -1.96 -4.94 20.88
C GLY A 515 -3.36 -4.35 20.88
N ALA A 516 -3.46 -3.13 21.42
CA ALA A 516 -4.71 -2.39 21.57
C ALA A 516 -4.53 -0.91 21.21
N ASN A 517 -5.55 -0.32 20.57
CA ASN A 517 -5.59 1.10 20.24
C ASN A 517 -6.51 1.84 21.22
N PHE A 518 -5.93 2.77 21.98
CA PHE A 518 -6.61 3.58 22.98
C PHE A 518 -7.05 4.95 22.45
N ALA A 519 -6.58 5.36 21.27
CA ALA A 519 -6.79 6.70 20.75
C ALA A 519 -8.25 6.95 20.38
N VAL A 520 -8.75 8.13 20.75
CA VAL A 520 -10.11 8.58 20.40
C VAL A 520 -10.04 9.89 19.60
N GLY A 521 -10.82 9.95 18.52
CA GLY A 521 -10.93 11.17 17.71
C GLY A 521 -11.39 12.37 18.55
N GLY A 522 -10.62 13.47 18.51
CA GLY A 522 -10.89 14.68 19.28
C GLY A 522 -10.35 14.66 20.72
N ALA A 523 -9.56 13.65 21.10
CA ALA A 523 -8.94 13.56 22.42
C ALA A 523 -7.87 14.64 22.65
N THR A 524 -7.69 15.04 23.90
CA THR A 524 -6.70 16.04 24.35
C THR A 524 -5.65 15.40 25.26
N ALA A 525 -4.46 15.98 25.36
CA ALA A 525 -3.49 15.59 26.37
C ALA A 525 -3.99 15.98 27.77
N LEU A 526 -4.48 17.21 27.92
CA LEU A 526 -4.97 17.78 29.16
C LEU A 526 -6.46 17.51 29.37
N SER A 527 -6.89 17.39 30.62
CA SER A 527 -8.32 17.23 30.93
C SER A 527 -9.12 18.51 30.66
N PRO A 528 -10.41 18.41 30.33
CA PRO A 528 -11.30 19.57 30.22
C PRO A 528 -11.28 20.51 31.44
N ASP A 529 -11.05 19.96 32.65
CA ASP A 529 -10.91 20.74 33.89
C ASP A 529 -9.76 21.76 33.84
N PHE A 530 -8.64 21.40 33.20
CA PHE A 530 -7.49 22.29 33.03
C PHE A 530 -7.88 23.60 32.35
N TYR A 531 -8.71 23.50 31.30
CA TYR A 531 -9.22 24.64 30.53
C TYR A 531 -10.29 25.40 31.30
N ARG A 532 -11.23 24.68 31.94
CA ARG A 532 -12.31 25.30 32.74
C ARG A 532 -11.74 26.18 33.86
N LYS A 533 -10.71 25.70 34.56
CA LYS A 533 -9.96 26.48 35.59
C LYS A 533 -9.28 27.74 35.03
N ARG A 534 -9.07 27.83 33.72
CA ARG A 534 -8.45 28.96 33.01
C ARG A 534 -9.45 29.79 32.22
N GLY A 535 -10.75 29.61 32.47
CA GLY A 535 -11.83 30.31 31.78
C GLY A 535 -11.86 30.03 30.28
N VAL A 536 -11.52 28.80 29.88
CA VAL A 536 -11.61 28.32 28.50
C VAL A 536 -12.60 27.16 28.47
N HIS A 537 -13.60 27.26 27.60
CA HIS A 537 -14.55 26.17 27.40
C HIS A 537 -13.99 25.19 26.37
N VAL A 538 -13.75 23.95 26.80
CA VAL A 538 -13.46 22.81 25.94
C VAL A 538 -14.52 21.76 26.24
N ARG A 539 -15.10 21.16 25.19
CA ARG A 539 -16.11 20.09 25.34
C ARG A 539 -15.53 18.95 26.17
N ASP A 540 -16.35 18.33 27.02
CA ASP A 540 -15.93 17.11 27.72
C ASP A 540 -15.57 16.03 26.68
N THR A 541 -14.29 15.69 26.66
CA THR A 541 -13.68 14.79 25.68
C THR A 541 -12.75 13.81 26.40
N VAL A 542 -12.43 12.73 25.71
CA VAL A 542 -11.40 11.77 26.16
C VAL A 542 -10.08 12.52 26.26
N HIS A 543 -9.33 12.24 27.32
CA HIS A 543 -8.01 12.82 27.51
C HIS A 543 -7.00 11.76 27.91
N LEU A 544 -5.71 12.07 27.80
CA LEU A 544 -4.62 11.10 27.94
C LEU A 544 -4.66 10.33 29.28
N ASP A 545 -5.11 10.95 30.38
CA ASP A 545 -5.33 10.24 31.65
C ASP A 545 -6.35 9.12 31.55
N MET A 546 -7.43 9.33 30.80
CA MET A 546 -8.45 8.30 30.57
C MET A 546 -7.89 7.17 29.71
N GLU A 547 -7.12 7.49 28.67
CA GLU A 547 -6.46 6.49 27.83
C GLU A 547 -5.46 5.66 28.64
N MET A 548 -4.70 6.29 29.54
CA MET A 548 -3.80 5.60 30.47
C MET A 548 -4.55 4.76 31.52
N ASN A 549 -5.72 5.21 32.00
CA ASN A 549 -6.57 4.38 32.85
C ASN A 549 -7.02 3.11 32.11
N TRP A 550 -7.45 3.24 30.85
CA TRP A 550 -7.81 2.08 30.02
C TRP A 550 -6.65 1.13 29.79
N PHE A 551 -5.44 1.68 29.60
CA PHE A 551 -4.23 0.88 29.49
C PHE A 551 -3.95 0.11 30.78
N ARG A 552 -4.06 0.74 31.96
CA ARG A 552 -3.92 0.03 33.25
C ARG A 552 -4.99 -1.05 33.45
N ASP A 553 -6.22 -0.78 33.04
CA ASP A 553 -7.29 -1.79 33.05
C ASP A 553 -6.96 -2.97 32.12
N LEU A 554 -6.32 -2.71 30.96
CA LEU A 554 -5.85 -3.76 30.07
C LEU A 554 -4.69 -4.55 30.70
N LEU A 555 -3.75 -3.86 31.35
CA LEU A 555 -2.69 -4.54 32.11
C LEU A 555 -3.27 -5.43 33.21
N GLY A 556 -4.35 -5.03 33.88
CA GLY A 556 -5.06 -5.91 34.83
C GLY A 556 -5.66 -7.17 34.21
N LEU A 557 -5.99 -7.12 32.92
CA LEU A 557 -6.51 -8.25 32.16
C LEU A 557 -5.39 -9.15 31.62
N LEU A 558 -4.29 -8.56 31.15
CA LEU A 558 -3.16 -9.27 30.55
C LEU A 558 -2.19 -9.81 31.62
N CYS A 559 -2.06 -9.09 32.72
CA CYS A 559 -1.06 -9.26 33.79
C CYS A 559 -1.71 -9.32 35.18
N PRO A 560 -2.56 -10.33 35.45
CA PRO A 560 -3.32 -10.42 36.70
C PRO A 560 -2.44 -10.58 37.95
N ASP A 561 -1.21 -11.10 37.82
CA ASP A 561 -0.32 -11.39 38.95
C ASP A 561 0.57 -10.19 39.39
N ASP A 562 0.80 -9.18 38.53
CA ASP A 562 1.79 -8.11 38.78
C ASP A 562 1.21 -6.81 39.38
N LEU A 563 -0.11 -6.61 39.34
CA LEU A 563 -0.74 -5.40 39.90
C LEU A 563 -0.79 -5.36 41.42
N ALA A 564 -0.55 -6.48 42.10
CA ALA A 564 -0.37 -6.51 43.55
C ALA A 564 0.95 -5.85 44.00
N ALA A 565 1.96 -5.76 43.14
CA ALA A 565 3.28 -5.20 43.49
C ALA A 565 3.42 -3.70 43.16
N ALA A 566 2.67 -3.19 42.18
CA ALA A 566 2.73 -1.77 41.79
C ALA A 566 1.73 -0.87 42.56
N ALA A 567 0.65 -1.44 43.11
CA ALA A 567 -0.39 -0.70 43.83
C ALA A 567 -0.03 -0.34 45.30
N SER A 568 1.12 -0.76 45.82
CA SER A 568 1.51 -0.54 47.22
C SER A 568 2.28 0.77 47.49
N ARG A 569 2.07 1.83 46.70
CA ARG A 569 2.56 3.19 47.03
C ARG A 569 1.42 4.23 46.93
N PRO A 570 0.81 4.63 48.07
CA PRO A 570 -0.16 5.73 48.12
C PRO A 570 0.52 7.12 48.25
N PRO A 571 -0.23 8.23 48.09
CA PRO A 571 0.18 9.42 47.34
C PRO A 571 0.42 10.68 48.20
N ARG A 572 0.87 11.77 47.55
CA ARG A 572 0.70 13.17 48.04
C ARG A 572 -0.04 13.94 46.93
N GLY A 573 -1.24 14.50 47.10
CA GLY A 573 -2.12 14.58 48.26
C GLY A 573 -3.58 14.85 47.82
N ASP A 574 -4.46 14.54 48.78
CA ASP A 574 -5.87 14.83 49.04
C ASP A 574 -6.69 15.65 48.02
N ASP A 575 -7.82 15.10 47.57
CA ASP A 575 -9.13 15.33 48.21
C ASP A 575 -10.21 14.33 47.70
N ASP A 576 -10.67 13.52 48.67
CA ASP A 576 -11.98 12.88 48.90
C ASP A 576 -12.92 12.32 47.80
N LEU A 577 -13.11 11.00 47.94
CA LEU A 577 -14.35 10.19 48.05
C LEU A 577 -15.15 9.75 46.80
N GLY A 578 -15.18 8.42 46.65
CA GLY A 578 -16.30 7.67 46.09
C GLY A 578 -15.93 6.28 45.58
N ASP A 579 -15.67 5.33 46.49
CA ASP A 579 -15.66 3.89 46.19
C ASP A 579 -17.06 3.42 45.75
N ASP A 580 -17.14 2.65 44.65
CA ASP A 580 -17.90 1.39 44.52
C ASP A 580 -17.93 0.88 43.06
N ASP A 581 -17.36 -0.31 42.83
CA ASP A 581 -17.71 -1.37 41.87
C ASP A 581 -18.21 -1.01 40.44
N GLY A 582 -17.58 -0.06 39.76
CA GLY A 582 -18.10 0.48 38.48
C GLY A 582 -17.51 -0.02 37.15
N GLY A 583 -16.42 -0.79 37.13
CA GLY A 583 -15.61 -1.03 35.91
C GLY A 583 -16.33 -1.77 34.77
N GLY A 584 -17.18 -2.76 35.11
CA GLY A 584 -18.00 -3.49 34.13
C GLY A 584 -19.26 -2.72 33.70
N TRP A 585 -19.75 -1.80 34.52
CA TRP A 585 -20.98 -1.05 34.26
C TRP A 585 -20.73 0.18 33.37
N ARG A 586 -19.62 0.91 33.60
CA ARG A 586 -19.19 2.03 32.74
C ARG A 586 -18.83 1.57 31.33
N ARG A 587 -18.21 0.38 31.19
CA ARG A 587 -17.93 -0.22 29.88
C ARG A 587 -19.21 -0.50 29.07
N ARG A 588 -20.26 -0.96 29.75
CA ARG A 588 -21.59 -1.21 29.16
C ARG A 588 -22.40 0.07 28.92
N ALA A 589 -22.27 1.09 29.76
CA ALA A 589 -23.02 2.35 29.62
C ALA A 589 -22.52 3.19 28.43
N TRP A 590 -21.21 3.24 28.19
CA TRP A 590 -20.66 3.97 27.03
C TRP A 590 -20.83 3.21 25.71
N ALA A 591 -20.68 1.88 25.71
CA ALA A 591 -21.03 1.03 24.56
C ALA A 591 -22.54 1.09 24.24
N ARG A 592 -23.41 1.16 25.25
CA ARG A 592 -24.84 1.45 25.06
C ARG A 592 -25.09 2.85 24.54
N ARG A 593 -24.34 3.88 24.95
CA ARG A 593 -24.48 5.25 24.40
C ARG A 593 -24.02 5.38 22.94
N ILE A 594 -23.16 4.46 22.46
CA ILE A 594 -22.81 4.33 21.04
C ILE A 594 -23.85 3.50 20.28
N ARG A 595 -24.50 2.50 20.91
CA ARG A 595 -25.66 1.77 20.35
C ARG A 595 -26.96 2.61 20.33
N LEU A 596 -27.18 3.49 21.31
CA LEU A 596 -28.37 4.32 21.51
C LEU A 596 -28.34 5.65 20.72
N GLY A 597 -27.56 5.70 19.62
CA GLY A 597 -27.73 6.74 18.59
C GLY A 597 -29.01 6.55 17.76
N CYS A 598 -29.74 5.45 17.98
CA CYS A 598 -31.14 5.31 17.61
C CYS A 598 -31.96 5.86 18.77
N GLY A 599 -32.62 7.00 18.55
CA GLY A 599 -33.23 7.79 19.61
C GLY A 599 -34.39 7.09 20.31
N ASP A 600 -34.45 7.28 21.62
CA ASP A 600 -35.70 7.31 22.37
C ASP A 600 -36.02 8.78 22.62
N ASP A 601 -37.13 9.26 22.08
CA ASP A 601 -37.96 10.27 22.73
C ASP A 601 -39.43 9.98 22.38
N ASP A 602 -40.17 9.71 23.45
CA ASP A 602 -41.63 9.70 23.67
C ASP A 602 -42.53 8.57 23.15
N LEU A 603 -43.06 7.88 24.17
CA LEU A 603 -44.25 7.05 24.21
C LEU A 603 -45.48 7.79 23.62
N GLY A 604 -46.06 7.18 22.60
CA GLY A 604 -47.43 7.41 22.16
C GLY A 604 -47.91 6.14 21.45
N ASP A 605 -48.88 5.47 22.06
CA ASP A 605 -49.50 4.24 21.59
C ASP A 605 -49.91 4.32 20.11
N ASP A 606 -49.48 3.35 19.30
CA ASP A 606 -50.36 2.63 18.36
C ASP A 606 -49.59 1.47 17.66
N ASP A 607 -50.26 0.32 17.61
CA ASP A 607 -49.79 -1.02 17.25
C ASP A 607 -49.20 -1.18 15.83
N GLY A 608 -48.15 -2.00 15.71
CA GLY A 608 -47.78 -2.66 14.44
C GLY A 608 -46.30 -2.99 14.27
N GLY A 609 -45.88 -4.18 14.71
CA GLY A 609 -44.49 -4.62 14.80
C GLY A 609 -43.71 -4.84 13.49
N GLY A 610 -42.38 -4.84 13.63
CA GLY A 610 -41.38 -5.26 12.66
C GLY A 610 -39.96 -4.98 13.15
N GLU A 611 -39.32 -5.95 13.81
CA GLU A 611 -37.94 -5.88 14.33
C GLU A 611 -36.90 -5.69 13.21
N LEU A 612 -36.00 -4.71 13.36
CA LEU A 612 -34.71 -4.63 12.66
C LEU A 612 -33.59 -4.68 13.71
N GLY A 613 -32.99 -5.86 13.88
CA GLY A 613 -31.90 -6.09 14.82
C GLY A 613 -30.56 -5.49 14.35
N CYS A 614 -29.87 -4.77 15.24
CA CYS A 614 -28.47 -4.39 15.06
C CYS A 614 -27.55 -5.61 15.26
N GLY A 615 -27.01 -6.16 14.18
CA GLY A 615 -26.03 -7.25 14.21
C GLY A 615 -24.68 -6.83 14.81
N ASP A 616 -24.01 -7.78 15.47
CA ASP A 616 -22.71 -7.61 16.11
C ASP A 616 -21.58 -7.23 15.13
N TYR A 617 -20.62 -6.45 15.62
CA TYR A 617 -19.48 -5.93 14.83
C TYR A 617 -18.42 -7.00 14.62
N ASP A 618 -18.63 -7.90 13.67
CA ASP A 618 -17.57 -8.78 13.19
C ASP A 618 -16.69 -8.05 12.18
N LEU A 619 -15.43 -7.84 12.55
CA LEU A 619 -14.33 -7.58 11.61
C LEU A 619 -14.14 -8.85 10.77
N PRO A 620 -13.90 -8.76 9.44
CA PRO A 620 -13.61 -9.94 8.64
C PRO A 620 -12.43 -10.67 9.27
N ALA A 621 -12.63 -11.95 9.59
CA ALA A 621 -11.56 -12.83 10.03
C ALA A 621 -10.50 -12.86 8.92
N ALA A 622 -9.27 -12.49 9.26
CA ALA A 622 -8.13 -12.84 8.44
C ALA A 622 -8.15 -14.37 8.29
N THR A 623 -8.16 -14.87 7.06
CA THR A 623 -7.99 -16.29 6.76
C THR A 623 -6.57 -16.69 7.15
N THR A 624 -6.36 -16.97 8.43
CA THR A 624 -5.23 -17.72 8.93
C THR A 624 -5.54 -19.20 8.75
N THR A 625 -4.76 -19.87 7.90
CA THR A 625 -4.66 -21.32 7.88
C THR A 625 -4.22 -21.79 9.27
N ALA A 626 -5.17 -22.38 10.01
CA ALA A 626 -4.90 -23.03 11.27
C ALA A 626 -4.05 -24.29 11.02
N ALA A 627 -2.74 -24.20 11.21
CA ALA A 627 -1.94 -25.36 11.56
C ALA A 627 -2.35 -25.79 12.98
N GLY A 628 -2.93 -26.98 13.08
CA GLY A 628 -3.34 -27.56 14.36
C GLY A 628 -2.15 -27.71 15.31
N GLY A 629 -2.17 -26.92 16.37
CA GLY A 629 -1.33 -27.07 17.56
C GLY A 629 -2.10 -26.51 18.75
N GLY A 630 -2.64 -27.40 19.58
CA GLY A 630 -3.31 -27.01 20.82
C GLY A 630 -2.32 -26.31 21.75
N GLY A 631 -2.49 -25.00 21.92
CA GLY A 631 -1.77 -24.17 22.89
C GLY A 631 -2.77 -23.43 23.77
N SER A 632 -2.73 -23.74 25.06
CA SER A 632 -3.48 -23.11 26.15
C SER A 632 -3.48 -21.59 26.09
N GLY A 633 -4.63 -20.98 26.41
CA GLY A 633 -4.86 -19.54 26.43
C GLY A 633 -3.79 -18.74 27.19
N VAL A 634 -3.40 -17.61 26.59
CA VAL A 634 -2.39 -16.69 27.10
C VAL A 634 -2.99 -15.92 28.29
N VAL A 635 -2.63 -16.36 29.49
CA VAL A 635 -2.66 -15.54 30.71
C VAL A 635 -1.20 -15.49 31.16
N ALA A 636 -0.60 -14.29 31.07
CA ALA A 636 0.80 -14.09 31.40
C ALA A 636 0.98 -14.13 32.92
N SER A 637 1.92 -14.95 33.41
CA SER A 637 2.38 -14.94 34.81
C SER A 637 3.38 -13.79 35.03
N GLY A 638 3.62 -13.33 36.26
CA GLY A 638 4.40 -12.10 36.53
C GLY A 638 5.85 -12.00 35.99
N GLY A 639 6.43 -13.07 35.44
CA GLY A 639 7.68 -13.01 34.65
C GLY A 639 7.48 -12.60 33.18
N ASP A 640 6.30 -12.87 32.63
CA ASP A 640 5.91 -12.73 31.22
C ASP A 640 5.43 -11.31 30.88
N CYS A 641 4.95 -10.56 31.87
CA CYS A 641 4.45 -9.20 31.66
C CYS A 641 5.53 -8.12 31.50
N ASN A 642 6.64 -8.24 32.22
CA ASN A 642 7.79 -7.37 31.98
C ASN A 642 8.39 -7.62 30.59
N ASP A 643 8.42 -8.88 30.14
CA ASP A 643 8.87 -9.24 28.80
C ASP A 643 7.88 -8.73 27.72
N MET A 644 6.58 -8.84 27.95
CA MET A 644 5.55 -8.24 27.10
C MET A 644 5.74 -6.73 26.96
N MET A 645 5.89 -6.01 28.08
CA MET A 645 6.11 -4.55 28.08
C MET A 645 7.42 -4.17 27.38
N ASN A 646 8.47 -4.95 27.55
CA ASN A 646 9.77 -4.73 26.91
C ASN A 646 9.70 -4.93 25.38
N GLN A 647 8.99 -5.97 24.93
CA GLN A 647 8.86 -6.33 23.51
C GLN A 647 7.79 -5.52 22.78
N SER A 648 6.91 -4.83 23.51
CA SER A 648 5.85 -4.01 22.92
C SER A 648 6.37 -2.67 22.38
N LEU A 649 5.82 -2.28 21.22
CA LEU A 649 5.99 -0.94 20.66
C LEU A 649 4.87 -0.02 21.16
N PHE A 650 5.24 1.07 21.84
CA PHE A 650 4.29 2.07 22.31
C PHE A 650 4.29 3.28 21.39
N LEU A 651 3.18 3.48 20.66
CA LEU A 651 2.94 4.69 19.90
C LEU A 651 2.11 5.66 20.74
N VAL A 652 2.75 6.68 21.31
CA VAL A 652 2.04 7.80 21.94
C VAL A 652 1.70 8.79 20.83
N GLY A 653 0.69 8.44 20.03
CA GLY A 653 0.30 9.12 18.78
C GLY A 653 -0.01 10.60 18.94
N GLU A 654 -0.23 11.32 17.82
CA GLU A 654 -0.39 12.79 17.65
C GLU A 654 -1.38 13.49 18.62
N ILE A 655 -1.08 13.47 19.91
CA ILE A 655 -1.88 14.01 21.00
C ILE A 655 -1.29 15.35 21.43
N GLY A 656 -2.14 16.30 21.83
CA GLY A 656 -1.74 17.69 22.03
C GLY A 656 -2.24 18.63 20.94
N GLY A 657 -2.51 18.15 19.73
CA GLY A 657 -3.07 19.00 18.66
C GLY A 657 -4.44 19.59 19.02
N ASN A 658 -5.33 18.77 19.59
CA ASN A 658 -6.68 19.21 19.98
C ASN A 658 -6.68 20.12 21.21
N ASP A 659 -5.62 20.06 22.03
CA ASP A 659 -5.39 20.98 23.15
C ASP A 659 -5.23 22.43 22.67
N TYR A 660 -4.86 22.61 21.41
CA TYR A 660 -4.82 23.89 20.71
C TYR A 660 -6.10 24.13 19.90
N ASN A 661 -6.57 23.12 19.15
CA ASN A 661 -7.70 23.28 18.22
C ASN A 661 -9.01 23.62 18.93
N HIS A 662 -9.35 22.94 20.04
CA HIS A 662 -10.62 23.19 20.75
C HIS A 662 -10.71 24.63 21.27
N PRO A 663 -9.72 25.15 22.03
CA PRO A 663 -9.71 26.57 22.42
C PRO A 663 -9.72 27.53 21.22
N LEU A 664 -8.97 27.23 20.16
CA LEU A 664 -8.84 28.10 19.00
C LEU A 664 -10.17 28.25 18.25
N ILE A 665 -10.90 27.15 18.04
CA ILE A 665 -12.24 27.14 17.46
C ILE A 665 -13.23 27.85 18.40
N GLY A 666 -13.03 27.74 19.72
CA GLY A 666 -13.78 28.46 20.74
C GLY A 666 -13.45 29.96 20.86
N GLY A 667 -12.62 30.52 19.97
CA GLY A 667 -12.29 31.95 19.94
C GLY A 667 -11.21 32.39 20.94
N VAL A 668 -10.46 31.45 21.51
CA VAL A 668 -9.35 31.77 22.42
C VAL A 668 -8.14 32.29 21.64
N SER A 669 -7.52 33.35 22.14
CA SER A 669 -6.36 33.96 21.47
C SER A 669 -5.16 33.02 21.43
N ILE A 670 -4.40 33.08 20.32
CA ILE A 670 -3.19 32.29 20.13
C ILE A 670 -2.16 32.50 21.25
N ARG A 671 -2.08 33.70 21.82
CA ARG A 671 -1.20 34.02 22.95
C ARG A 671 -1.57 33.22 24.20
N LYS A 672 -2.87 33.05 24.46
CA LYS A 672 -3.38 32.25 25.57
C LYS A 672 -3.27 30.75 25.30
N ILE A 673 -3.36 30.33 24.04
CA ILE A 673 -3.16 28.92 23.65
C ILE A 673 -1.68 28.51 23.78
N ARG A 674 -0.75 29.38 23.34
CA ARG A 674 0.71 29.16 23.49
C ARG A 674 1.13 28.98 24.95
N SER A 675 0.41 29.56 25.92
CA SER A 675 0.73 29.36 27.34
C SER A 675 0.32 27.97 27.87
N PHE A 676 -0.47 27.20 27.11
CA PHE A 676 -0.82 25.82 27.48
C PHE A 676 0.21 24.80 27.00
N THR A 677 1.00 25.12 25.96
CA THR A 677 1.99 24.22 25.37
C THR A 677 2.92 23.56 26.40
N PRO A 678 3.50 24.27 27.39
CA PRO A 678 4.34 23.61 28.40
C PRO A 678 3.57 22.58 29.24
N SER A 679 2.30 22.82 29.55
CA SER A 679 1.46 21.87 30.30
C SER A 679 1.10 20.65 29.45
N VAL A 680 0.79 20.85 28.16
CA VAL A 680 0.53 19.75 27.21
C VAL A 680 1.75 18.83 27.11
N ILE A 681 2.94 19.42 26.98
CA ILE A 681 4.19 18.66 26.85
C ILE A 681 4.55 17.96 28.15
N ALA A 682 4.43 18.65 29.30
CA ALA A 682 4.64 18.03 30.61
C ALA A 682 3.71 16.82 30.81
N LYS A 683 2.48 16.88 30.29
CA LYS A 683 1.54 15.77 30.39
C LYS A 683 1.93 14.57 29.53
N ILE A 684 2.34 14.82 28.28
CA ILE A 684 2.84 13.77 27.36
C ILE A 684 4.12 13.15 27.94
N SER A 685 5.05 13.97 28.40
CA SER A 685 6.32 13.54 29.02
C SER A 685 6.07 12.70 30.28
N SER A 686 5.13 13.11 31.14
CA SER A 686 4.75 12.31 32.32
C SER A 686 4.17 10.96 31.93
N THR A 687 3.40 10.89 30.84
CA THR A 687 2.80 9.64 30.34
C THR A 687 3.87 8.70 29.79
N ILE A 688 4.81 9.23 29.01
CA ILE A 688 5.99 8.49 28.52
C ILE A 688 6.80 7.95 29.70
N THR A 689 7.06 8.80 30.70
CA THR A 689 7.78 8.41 31.91
C THR A 689 7.07 7.27 32.64
N GLU A 690 5.75 7.32 32.73
CA GLU A 690 4.95 6.25 33.31
C GLU A 690 5.07 4.94 32.52
N LEU A 691 4.94 4.98 31.19
CA LEU A 691 5.11 3.80 30.33
C LEU A 691 6.51 3.17 30.48
N ILE A 692 7.55 3.99 30.54
CA ILE A 692 8.92 3.53 30.81
C ILE A 692 9.01 2.87 32.20
N GLY A 693 8.37 3.47 33.20
CA GLY A 693 8.27 2.93 34.56
C GLY A 693 7.54 1.58 34.61
N LEU A 694 6.59 1.35 33.71
CA LEU A 694 5.88 0.08 33.53
C LEU A 694 6.65 -0.94 32.68
N GLY A 695 7.86 -0.62 32.21
CA GLY A 695 8.75 -1.55 31.49
C GLY A 695 8.86 -1.32 29.98
N ALA A 696 8.18 -0.31 29.42
CA ALA A 696 8.30 0.00 28.00
C ALA A 696 9.74 0.36 27.61
N LYS A 697 10.29 -0.28 26.58
CA LYS A 697 11.62 0.02 26.02
C LYS A 697 11.58 0.71 24.66
N THR A 698 10.54 0.45 23.87
CA THR A 698 10.42 1.00 22.52
C THR A 698 9.21 1.91 22.46
N LEU A 699 9.46 3.23 22.42
CA LEU A 699 8.41 4.24 22.34
C LEU A 699 8.62 5.12 21.11
N VAL A 700 7.52 5.41 20.40
CA VAL A 700 7.49 6.34 19.28
C VAL A 700 6.54 7.48 19.65
N VAL A 701 7.06 8.71 19.56
CA VAL A 701 6.32 9.94 19.84
C VAL A 701 6.35 10.78 18.56
N PRO A 702 5.34 10.66 17.67
CA PRO A 702 5.26 11.46 16.47
C PRO A 702 5.02 12.93 16.82
N GLY A 703 5.58 13.83 16.02
CA GLY A 703 5.27 15.26 16.11
C GLY A 703 3.87 15.56 15.57
N ASN A 704 3.34 16.74 15.90
CA ASN A 704 2.07 17.20 15.32
C ASN A 704 2.22 17.49 13.81
N LEU A 705 1.16 17.17 13.06
CA LEU A 705 1.02 17.55 11.66
C LEU A 705 1.10 19.09 11.47
N PRO A 706 1.46 19.56 10.26
CA PRO A 706 1.42 20.99 9.92
C PRO A 706 -0.04 21.44 9.83
N ILE A 707 -0.63 21.79 10.98
CA ILE A 707 -2.06 22.09 11.09
C ILE A 707 -2.45 23.31 10.24
N GLY A 708 -1.54 24.25 9.98
CA GLY A 708 -1.80 25.40 9.12
C GLY A 708 -2.12 25.05 7.67
N CYS A 709 -1.85 23.81 7.26
CA CYS A 709 -2.15 23.29 5.93
C CYS A 709 -3.51 22.58 5.84
N ILE A 710 -4.21 22.40 6.97
CA ILE A 710 -5.49 21.68 6.98
C ILE A 710 -6.57 22.58 6.34
N PRO A 711 -7.26 22.13 5.28
CA PRO A 711 -8.25 22.95 4.56
C PRO A 711 -9.34 23.56 5.44
N TYR A 712 -9.77 22.84 6.47
CA TYR A 712 -10.74 23.33 7.43
C TYR A 712 -10.23 24.55 8.22
N TYR A 713 -8.94 24.57 8.58
CA TYR A 713 -8.32 25.70 9.27
C TYR A 713 -8.01 26.85 8.33
N LEU A 714 -7.60 26.57 7.09
CA LEU A 714 -7.51 27.59 6.03
C LEU A 714 -8.84 28.29 5.78
N MET A 715 -9.95 27.57 5.91
CA MET A 715 -11.30 28.12 5.79
C MET A 715 -11.68 28.98 6.99
N ILE A 716 -11.49 28.49 8.22
CA ILE A 716 -11.92 29.19 9.46
C ILE A 716 -11.03 30.40 9.76
N PHE A 717 -9.73 30.28 9.53
CA PHE A 717 -8.75 31.31 9.87
C PHE A 717 -8.21 32.04 8.64
N LYS A 718 -9.01 32.10 7.58
CA LYS A 718 -8.65 32.79 6.34
C LYS A 718 -8.27 34.25 6.64
N SER A 719 -7.02 34.59 6.40
CA SER A 719 -6.54 35.97 6.42
C SER A 719 -6.55 36.59 5.02
N GLY A 720 -6.78 37.90 4.96
CA GLY A 720 -6.58 38.71 3.75
C GLY A 720 -5.13 39.17 3.55
N LYS A 721 -4.26 38.92 4.53
CA LYS A 721 -2.85 39.31 4.53
C LYS A 721 -1.99 38.18 3.97
N LYS A 722 -1.16 38.48 2.98
CA LYS A 722 -0.31 37.48 2.31
C LYS A 722 0.77 36.96 3.26
N GLU A 723 1.22 37.80 4.18
CA GLU A 723 2.23 37.51 5.20
C GLU A 723 1.79 36.46 6.24
N ASP A 724 0.48 36.26 6.42
CA ASP A 724 -0.06 35.24 7.34
C ASP A 724 0.05 33.82 6.77
N TYR A 725 0.41 33.70 5.50
CA TYR A 725 0.63 32.44 4.81
C TYR A 725 2.11 32.19 4.54
N GLU A 726 2.50 30.93 4.56
CA GLU A 726 3.78 30.47 4.05
C GLU A 726 3.80 30.66 2.52
N PRO A 727 4.82 31.34 1.95
CA PRO A 727 4.83 31.70 0.53
C PRO A 727 4.82 30.49 -0.42
N GLU A 728 5.38 29.37 0.02
CA GLU A 728 5.58 28.17 -0.79
C GLU A 728 4.40 27.19 -0.68
N THR A 729 3.84 27.04 0.51
CA THR A 729 2.83 26.01 0.81
C THR A 729 1.41 26.57 0.85
N GLY A 730 1.24 27.89 0.96
CA GLY A 730 -0.06 28.52 1.19
C GLY A 730 -0.69 28.19 2.55
N CYS A 731 0.07 27.57 3.46
CA CYS A 731 -0.39 27.20 4.79
C CYS A 731 -0.37 28.41 5.74
N LEU A 732 -1.22 28.42 6.76
CA LEU A 732 -1.20 29.48 7.79
C LEU A 732 0.08 29.38 8.62
N ARG A 733 0.97 30.36 8.41
CA ARG A 733 2.32 30.41 8.99
C ARG A 733 2.28 30.31 10.52
N TRP A 734 1.44 31.12 11.15
CA TRP A 734 1.35 31.18 12.61
C TRP A 734 0.79 29.89 13.24
N MET A 735 -0.01 29.10 12.49
CA MET A 735 -0.51 27.80 12.94
C MET A 735 0.57 26.73 12.83
N ASN A 736 1.35 26.74 11.74
CA ASN A 736 2.50 25.86 11.59
C ASN A 736 3.61 26.19 12.60
N GLU A 737 3.84 27.46 12.91
CA GLU A 737 4.72 27.89 14.01
C GLU A 737 4.29 27.31 15.37
N LEU A 738 2.98 27.15 15.62
CA LEU A 738 2.49 26.53 16.86
C LEU A 738 2.80 25.02 16.88
N SER A 739 2.58 24.32 15.77
CA SER A 739 2.98 22.90 15.62
C SER A 739 4.51 22.74 15.77
N GLN A 740 5.29 23.65 15.19
CA GLN A 740 6.76 23.67 15.32
C GLN A 740 7.21 23.98 16.74
N TYR A 741 6.56 24.90 17.45
CA TYR A 741 6.86 25.22 18.83
C TYR A 741 6.59 24.02 19.75
N HIS A 742 5.47 23.31 19.53
CA HIS A 742 5.20 22.05 20.20
C HIS A 742 6.28 21.01 19.89
N LYS A 743 6.67 20.86 18.62
CA LYS A 743 7.76 19.97 18.19
C LYS A 743 9.07 20.29 18.94
N GLN A 744 9.55 21.53 18.83
CA GLN A 744 10.81 21.98 19.43
C GLN A 744 10.85 21.77 20.95
N THR A 745 9.73 22.02 21.62
CA THR A 745 9.65 21.91 23.09
C THR A 745 9.42 20.48 23.57
N SER A 746 8.92 19.57 22.71
CA SER A 746 8.77 18.14 23.02
C SER A 746 10.06 17.33 22.83
N TYR A 747 10.97 17.77 21.94
CA TYR A 747 12.21 17.06 21.59
C TYR A 747 13.49 17.65 22.23
N GLY A 748 13.40 18.82 22.87
CA GLY A 748 14.47 19.42 23.68
C GLY A 748 14.24 19.14 25.15
#